data_AF-A0A1H9JK31-F1
#
_entry.id   AF-A0A1H9JK31-F1
#
_cell.length_a   1.000
_cell.length_b   1.000
_cell.length_c   1.000
_cell.angle_alpha   90.00
_cell.angle_beta   90.00
_cell.angle_gamma   90.00
#
_symmetry.space_group_name_H-M   'P 1'
#
loop_
_entity.id
_entity.type
_entity.pdbx_description
1 polymer ?
#
loop_
_entity_poly.entity_id
_entity_poly.type
_entity_poly.pdbx_seq_one_letter_code
_entity_poly.pdbx_strand_id
1 'polypeptide(L)'
;MTKNMKEITRLIKSAASVKAGIQLIKNETPLNNFNKVFVDLNKIVYYRKSLLGNVFPKTIEDFSYSSSVYPSSDFNKELAWMSYILSIFKDEINKFLNLRKLYLKELLFSKFDSARLILDEIEDEFGISFWLIENRISLIQMSEGLEQQKEFTKKIVENENANVTIRFITSYLSIKAEKNVAPQKYDREIKSLSNALDELPYNDPYLEYLKFKVNISNIDEYDYRKILQIENELSIIDRYLTFHEVLLNLRVTNQLNLDSSTTNQIWHNLKEFNDENLKNFWILSYGEIDEIFVEERKDIIEIFDTYSLGDYNQTIMLSEKTLELYPYTTELYEVYVKSLIAEKRKSKFSDTLLAQIINNLKNIYLGSKVSMESYTDLIKISYMFSKDLWSRKLRGIAAYSFYGLSKKELNSFIYISAYISSFIKSKLLVIIQPDKSQNILDAYSRIISNSSTIFLQKYYIQMNIEGINDLKLPENRKVKYLADTFFESGQYDNALKMYELVLEDELVFNKLEVISKIIDSLLEMDRKKEALELLVGNYFENPTIIYKMNLADVINNIEINKMDKSSLNVPIIYHLYNIYVSDDKEGARNDSYEDFLEAWGVSKPSLLGIEQFEKQKIIYFFRNICTQNIMATSIFFDSQSDVENERLIVCQKLSEIDADHISIYTDEIKDITQSRMVRKGIREIENSKIYVDIEGIKNSLQKTLRENFIRYKSFDFANNHSNPNYILIDKEINLMLPSDERWNLFSNMVIEIRDSFVSSKEYGLDGYLSVGIRHGTLSGQLRGKIESEQLITQIDSVEQKYQDNHYWIEKLGIIDKDIAQLLLTGLNDFSFSIDTLINKLKNELIQINIDNSKNINALFDYVITTEDLEFLHTKMHKDIEYNEFIDKIIDYLWERTDINLSVINNYLKNEFKLDMNVCFEKLQFDIDNLKDKVDIADLSNAIVRLKTEMQYEIDKISNWFSRRGSSEQGDYEISLPIEIGLEMANNIYKNINGYEIIEKDIPEIYLKGKTFRGLVDISFIIFENIFKHSGLNEVQKIKLSCYLEEENLIFVCINEVANYFDIDALNKIMEEKREKLKQSDVLEMVSKEGGSGFYKIYKIISIDLKCHIKMEFTYLTDFHFSIKLVISSKELLK
;
A
#
# COMPACT_ATOMS: atom_id res chain seq x y z
N MET A 1 11.84 -34.90 47.23
CA MET A 1 10.92 -35.88 47.85
C MET A 1 9.86 -36.25 46.83
N THR A 2 9.78 -37.50 46.39
CA THR A 2 8.66 -38.00 45.57
C THR A 2 7.41 -38.10 46.44
N LYS A 3 6.38 -37.29 46.16
CA LYS A 3 5.05 -37.44 46.77
C LYS A 3 4.51 -38.85 46.49
N ASN A 4 3.98 -39.53 47.50
CA ASN A 4 3.38 -40.85 47.32
C ASN A 4 2.07 -40.71 46.51
N MET A 5 1.64 -41.72 45.75
CA MET A 5 0.41 -41.67 44.92
C MET A 5 -0.85 -41.28 45.71
N LYS A 6 -0.88 -41.57 47.01
CA LYS A 6 -1.94 -41.10 47.92
C LYS A 6 -1.97 -39.56 48.06
N GLU A 7 -0.82 -38.90 48.09
CA GLU A 7 -0.72 -37.44 48.17
C GLU A 7 -1.07 -36.77 46.83
N ILE A 8 -0.60 -37.34 45.72
CA ILE A 8 -0.95 -36.90 44.35
C ILE A 8 -2.47 -36.96 44.15
N THR A 9 -3.08 -38.10 44.49
CA THR A 9 -4.54 -38.28 44.40
C THR A 9 -5.29 -37.31 45.32
N ARG A 10 -4.77 -37.04 46.53
CA ARG A 10 -5.36 -36.08 47.47
C ARG A 10 -5.36 -34.67 46.89
N LEU A 11 -4.25 -34.24 46.27
CA LEU A 11 -4.11 -32.93 45.65
C LEU A 11 -5.06 -32.73 44.46
N ILE A 12 -5.23 -33.76 43.62
CA ILE A 12 -6.22 -33.69 42.51
C ILE A 12 -7.63 -33.54 43.06
N LYS A 13 -7.97 -34.31 44.10
CA LYS A 13 -9.32 -34.27 44.71
C LYS A 13 -9.61 -32.98 45.46
N SER A 14 -8.58 -32.26 45.92
CA SER A 14 -8.75 -30.95 46.58
C SER A 14 -8.84 -29.77 45.62
N ALA A 15 -8.58 -29.98 44.33
CA ALA A 15 -8.67 -28.92 43.32
C ALA A 15 -10.10 -28.75 42.78
N ALA A 16 -10.38 -27.58 42.21
CA ALA A 16 -11.69 -27.26 41.63
C ALA A 16 -12.09 -28.17 40.45
N SER A 17 -11.10 -28.77 39.77
CA SER A 17 -11.31 -29.75 38.71
C SER A 17 -10.13 -30.71 38.62
N VAL A 18 -10.32 -31.86 37.95
CA VAL A 18 -9.23 -32.82 37.69
C VAL A 18 -8.07 -32.15 36.93
N LYS A 19 -8.38 -31.29 35.95
CA LYS A 19 -7.37 -30.56 35.19
C LYS A 19 -6.59 -29.57 36.06
N ALA A 20 -7.27 -28.81 36.93
CA ALA A 20 -6.61 -27.93 37.90
C ALA A 20 -5.72 -28.73 38.87
N GLY A 21 -6.16 -29.92 39.28
CA GLY A 21 -5.38 -30.84 40.10
C GLY A 21 -4.10 -31.33 39.41
N ILE A 22 -4.21 -31.75 38.14
CA ILE A 22 -3.06 -32.15 37.32
C ILE A 22 -2.08 -30.98 37.15
N GLN A 23 -2.60 -29.77 36.97
CA GLN A 23 -1.78 -28.57 36.84
C GLN A 23 -1.01 -28.23 38.12
N LEU A 24 -1.65 -28.33 39.29
CA LEU A 24 -0.98 -28.18 40.58
C LEU A 24 0.14 -29.22 40.76
N ILE A 25 -0.10 -30.47 40.36
CA ILE A 25 0.92 -31.52 40.39
C ILE A 25 2.09 -31.17 39.46
N LYS A 26 1.82 -30.71 38.23
CA LYS A 26 2.84 -30.27 37.30
C LYS A 26 3.72 -29.18 37.93
N ASN A 27 3.10 -28.20 38.59
CA ASN A 27 3.82 -27.10 39.27
C ASN A 27 4.68 -27.58 40.45
N GLU A 28 4.17 -28.47 41.29
CA GLU A 28 4.85 -28.92 42.50
C GLU A 28 5.87 -30.05 42.26
N THR A 29 5.78 -30.76 41.13
CA THR A 29 6.68 -31.88 40.84
C THR A 29 8.05 -31.35 40.38
N PRO A 30 9.17 -31.92 40.85
CA PRO A 30 10.49 -31.65 40.28
C PRO A 30 10.62 -32.29 38.89
N LEU A 31 11.27 -31.60 37.94
CA LEU A 31 11.45 -32.05 36.54
C LEU A 31 11.92 -33.51 36.42
N ASN A 32 12.91 -33.92 37.22
CA ASN A 32 13.47 -35.29 37.20
C ASN A 32 12.46 -36.39 37.58
N ASN A 33 11.31 -36.03 38.18
CA ASN A 33 10.24 -36.96 38.55
C ASN A 33 9.01 -36.84 37.64
N PHE A 34 9.02 -35.96 36.63
CA PHE A 34 7.87 -35.69 35.75
C PHE A 34 7.38 -36.94 35.03
N ASN A 35 8.25 -37.65 34.32
CA ASN A 35 7.88 -38.84 33.56
C ASN A 35 7.23 -39.90 34.46
N LYS A 36 7.78 -40.10 35.68
CA LYS A 36 7.23 -41.06 36.65
C LYS A 36 5.83 -40.66 37.11
N VAL A 37 5.64 -39.40 37.49
CA VAL A 37 4.34 -38.88 37.94
C VAL A 37 3.31 -38.96 36.80
N PHE A 38 3.70 -38.62 35.57
CA PHE A 38 2.83 -38.75 34.41
C PHE A 38 2.41 -40.21 34.19
N VAL A 39 3.35 -41.16 34.19
CA VAL A 39 3.05 -42.60 34.04
C VAL A 39 2.03 -43.05 35.08
N ASP A 40 2.21 -42.67 36.34
CA ASP A 40 1.33 -43.10 37.40
C ASP A 40 -0.08 -42.47 37.31
N LEU A 41 -0.18 -41.22 36.83
CA LEU A 41 -1.47 -40.59 36.50
C LEU A 41 -2.12 -41.25 35.27
N ASN A 42 -1.34 -41.53 34.23
CA ASN A 42 -1.81 -42.15 32.99
C ASN A 42 -2.27 -43.60 33.21
N LYS A 43 -1.84 -44.31 34.25
CA LYS A 43 -2.40 -45.63 34.59
C LYS A 43 -3.86 -45.56 35.07
N ILE A 44 -4.30 -44.41 35.57
CA ILE A 44 -5.64 -44.23 36.14
C ILE A 44 -6.58 -43.74 35.04
N VAL A 45 -7.47 -44.62 34.57
CA VAL A 45 -8.43 -44.34 33.48
C VAL A 45 -9.21 -43.03 33.70
N TYR A 46 -9.62 -42.76 34.95
CA TYR A 46 -10.33 -41.54 35.31
C TYR A 46 -9.54 -40.24 35.03
N TYR A 47 -8.21 -40.27 35.11
CA TYR A 47 -7.36 -39.09 34.83
C TYR A 47 -6.92 -39.00 33.37
N ARG A 48 -6.93 -40.10 32.61
CA ARG A 48 -6.44 -40.15 31.21
C ARG A 48 -7.07 -39.09 30.31
N LYS A 49 -8.40 -38.95 30.33
CA LYS A 49 -9.11 -37.99 29.46
C LYS A 49 -8.71 -36.54 29.77
N SER A 50 -8.54 -36.21 31.05
CA SER A 50 -8.11 -34.87 31.49
C SER A 50 -6.61 -34.63 31.29
N LEU A 51 -5.82 -35.70 31.18
CA LEU A 51 -4.36 -35.66 31.01
C LEU A 51 -3.95 -35.55 29.54
N LEU A 52 -4.63 -36.29 28.67
CA LEU A 52 -4.29 -36.44 27.26
C LEU A 52 -5.27 -35.74 26.31
N GLY A 53 -6.48 -35.39 26.74
CA GLY A 53 -7.50 -34.83 25.85
C GLY A 53 -7.93 -35.81 24.74
N ASN A 54 -8.45 -35.27 23.64
CA ASN A 54 -8.77 -36.05 22.45
C ASN A 54 -7.62 -35.95 21.44
N VAL A 55 -6.74 -36.95 21.44
CA VAL A 55 -5.53 -36.96 20.61
C VAL A 55 -5.78 -37.26 19.12
N PHE A 56 -6.94 -37.87 18.79
CA PHE A 56 -7.33 -38.25 17.43
C PHE A 56 -8.82 -37.90 17.18
N PRO A 57 -9.17 -36.60 17.08
CA PRO A 57 -10.56 -36.17 16.90
C PRO A 57 -11.08 -36.65 15.55
N LYS A 58 -12.18 -37.43 15.52
CA LYS A 58 -12.67 -38.07 14.29
C LYS A 58 -13.59 -37.16 13.49
N THR A 59 -14.20 -36.18 14.14
CA THR A 59 -15.09 -35.18 13.54
C THR A 59 -14.71 -33.77 13.98
N ILE A 60 -15.27 -32.75 13.32
CA ILE A 60 -14.94 -31.34 13.64
C ILE A 60 -15.50 -30.98 15.02
N GLU A 61 -16.60 -31.61 15.41
CA GLU A 61 -17.28 -31.47 16.70
C GLU A 61 -16.49 -32.10 17.86
N ASP A 62 -15.53 -32.98 17.57
CA ASP A 62 -14.74 -33.69 18.58
C ASP A 62 -13.62 -32.85 19.21
N PHE A 63 -13.40 -31.62 18.72
CA PHE A 63 -12.47 -30.68 19.33
C PHE A 63 -13.05 -30.09 20.62
N SER A 64 -12.27 -30.11 21.69
CA SER A 64 -12.74 -29.69 23.00
C SER A 64 -13.07 -28.21 23.06
N TYR A 65 -14.27 -27.87 23.55
CA TYR A 65 -14.55 -26.56 24.13
C TYR A 65 -13.59 -26.32 25.30
N SER A 66 -12.88 -25.18 25.28
CA SER A 66 -11.68 -24.93 26.08
C SER A 66 -11.93 -25.11 27.59
N SER A 67 -10.86 -25.44 28.31
CA SER A 67 -10.85 -25.36 29.77
C SER A 67 -10.02 -24.19 30.28
N SER A 68 -10.55 -23.49 31.27
CA SER A 68 -9.92 -22.39 32.01
C SER A 68 -8.80 -22.89 32.93
N VAL A 69 -7.72 -23.42 32.34
CA VAL A 69 -6.57 -23.94 33.08
C VAL A 69 -5.33 -23.12 32.73
N TYR A 70 -4.84 -22.38 33.72
CA TYR A 70 -3.62 -21.59 33.61
C TYR A 70 -2.38 -22.50 33.55
N PRO A 71 -1.37 -22.15 32.75
CA PRO A 71 -0.17 -22.96 32.59
C PRO A 71 0.74 -22.94 33.83
N SER A 72 1.85 -23.67 33.77
CA SER A 72 2.83 -23.70 34.83
C SER A 72 3.50 -22.35 34.93
N SER A 73 3.92 -21.95 36.13
CA SER A 73 4.77 -20.76 36.27
C SER A 73 6.13 -20.96 35.58
N ASP A 74 6.55 -22.20 35.36
CA ASP A 74 7.84 -22.60 34.81
C ASP A 74 7.67 -23.16 33.38
N PHE A 75 8.29 -22.48 32.41
CA PHE A 75 8.23 -22.87 31.00
C PHE A 75 8.94 -24.20 30.70
N ASN A 76 10.05 -24.51 31.38
CA ASN A 76 10.79 -25.75 31.19
C ASN A 76 9.94 -26.97 31.56
N LYS A 77 9.03 -26.79 32.52
CA LYS A 77 8.04 -27.81 32.88
C LYS A 77 7.03 -28.04 31.77
N GLU A 78 6.54 -26.99 31.11
CA GLU A 78 5.60 -27.15 29.98
C GLU A 78 6.24 -27.89 28.81
N LEU A 79 7.49 -27.54 28.44
CA LEU A 79 8.21 -28.25 27.38
C LEU A 79 8.51 -29.71 27.74
N ALA A 80 9.00 -29.97 28.96
CA ALA A 80 9.28 -31.33 29.40
C ALA A 80 7.99 -32.18 29.42
N TRP A 81 6.88 -31.61 29.88
CA TRP A 81 5.58 -32.28 29.91
C TRP A 81 5.07 -32.59 28.50
N MET A 82 5.07 -31.61 27.59
CA MET A 82 4.65 -31.81 26.20
C MET A 82 5.54 -32.84 25.51
N SER A 83 6.86 -32.76 25.63
CA SER A 83 7.79 -33.73 25.03
C SER A 83 7.51 -35.16 25.49
N TYR A 84 7.08 -35.34 26.76
CA TYR A 84 6.71 -36.64 27.29
C TYR A 84 5.36 -37.13 26.75
N ILE A 85 4.37 -36.24 26.58
CA ILE A 85 3.12 -36.59 25.90
C ILE A 85 3.41 -37.08 24.49
N LEU A 86 4.24 -36.35 23.74
CA LEU A 86 4.62 -36.72 22.38
C LEU A 86 5.29 -38.10 22.33
N SER A 87 6.19 -38.42 23.28
CA SER A 87 6.91 -39.69 23.28
C SER A 87 6.01 -40.92 23.52
N ILE A 88 4.83 -40.73 24.13
CA ILE A 88 3.82 -41.78 24.27
C ILE A 88 3.23 -42.18 22.90
N PHE A 89 3.12 -41.23 21.97
CA PHE A 89 2.52 -41.41 20.64
C PHE A 89 3.58 -41.43 19.53
N LYS A 90 4.78 -41.91 19.86
CA LYS A 90 5.92 -41.89 18.93
C LYS A 90 5.66 -42.66 17.65
N ASP A 91 4.94 -43.78 17.73
CA ASP A 91 4.72 -44.68 16.60
C ASP A 91 3.72 -44.04 15.63
N GLU A 92 2.67 -43.42 16.16
CA GLU A 92 1.67 -42.68 15.39
C GLU A 92 2.27 -41.43 14.75
N ILE A 93 3.06 -40.65 15.48
CA ILE A 93 3.77 -39.48 14.93
C ILE A 93 4.74 -39.92 13.84
N ASN A 94 5.51 -41.00 14.04
CA ASN A 94 6.42 -41.52 13.02
C ASN A 94 5.68 -41.99 11.77
N LYS A 95 4.50 -42.60 11.92
CA LYS A 95 3.66 -42.98 10.78
C LYS A 95 3.12 -41.74 10.06
N PHE A 96 2.63 -40.73 10.79
CA PHE A 96 2.22 -39.45 10.23
C PHE A 96 3.37 -38.77 9.46
N LEU A 97 4.58 -38.73 10.01
CA LEU A 97 5.75 -38.15 9.34
C LEU A 97 6.07 -38.82 8.00
N ASN A 98 5.84 -40.14 7.89
CA ASN A 98 6.01 -40.87 6.63
C ASN A 98 4.91 -40.53 5.62
N LEU A 99 3.64 -40.53 6.04
CA LEU A 99 2.51 -40.14 5.18
C LEU A 99 2.63 -38.68 4.73
N ARG A 100 3.08 -37.78 5.61
CA ARG A 100 3.40 -36.39 5.30
C ARG A 100 4.42 -36.29 4.17
N LYS A 101 5.52 -37.08 4.21
CA LYS A 101 6.53 -37.09 3.13
C LYS A 101 5.95 -37.54 1.79
N LEU A 102 5.07 -38.53 1.79
CA LEU A 102 4.36 -38.99 0.59
C LEU A 102 3.43 -37.89 0.05
N TYR A 103 2.63 -37.28 0.91
CA TYR A 103 1.76 -36.16 0.55
C TYR A 103 2.55 -35.00 -0.06
N LEU A 104 3.63 -34.57 0.59
CA LEU A 104 4.47 -33.46 0.10
C LEU A 104 5.10 -33.77 -1.25
N LYS A 105 5.48 -35.02 -1.50
CA LYS A 105 5.99 -35.45 -2.81
C LYS A 105 4.94 -35.29 -3.89
N GLU A 106 3.74 -35.83 -3.67
CA GLU A 106 2.66 -35.75 -4.66
C GLU A 106 2.18 -34.30 -4.86
N LEU A 107 2.13 -33.49 -3.79
CA LEU A 107 1.83 -32.06 -3.84
C LEU A 107 2.85 -31.28 -4.69
N LEU A 108 4.16 -31.46 -4.43
CA LEU A 108 5.23 -30.74 -5.14
C LEU A 108 5.32 -31.14 -6.61
N PHE A 109 4.88 -32.35 -6.96
CA PHE A 109 4.69 -32.79 -8.34
C PHE A 109 3.30 -32.48 -8.92
N SER A 110 2.46 -31.73 -8.20
CA SER A 110 1.10 -31.34 -8.61
C SER A 110 0.20 -32.52 -8.98
N LYS A 111 0.43 -33.70 -8.37
CA LYS A 111 -0.41 -34.89 -8.50
C LYS A 111 -1.55 -34.83 -7.48
N PHE A 112 -2.50 -33.94 -7.74
CA PHE A 112 -3.50 -33.54 -6.76
C PHE A 112 -4.43 -34.68 -6.31
N ASP A 113 -4.78 -35.61 -7.18
CA ASP A 113 -5.64 -36.75 -6.81
C ASP A 113 -4.94 -37.70 -5.85
N SER A 114 -3.67 -38.05 -6.11
CA SER A 114 -2.85 -38.84 -5.17
C SER A 114 -2.68 -38.12 -3.84
N ALA A 115 -2.40 -36.81 -3.88
CA ALA A 115 -2.26 -36.00 -2.68
C ALA A 115 -3.55 -35.98 -1.86
N ARG A 116 -4.72 -35.89 -2.50
CA ARG A 116 -6.04 -35.97 -1.85
C ARG A 116 -6.22 -37.30 -1.13
N LEU A 117 -5.93 -38.42 -1.79
CA LEU A 117 -6.03 -39.76 -1.20
C LEU A 117 -5.13 -39.94 0.03
N ILE A 118 -3.93 -39.37 0.02
CA ILE A 118 -3.03 -39.42 1.18
C ILE A 118 -3.56 -38.56 2.33
N LEU A 119 -4.17 -37.39 2.05
CA LEU A 119 -4.84 -36.61 3.09
C LEU A 119 -6.04 -37.35 3.67
N ASP A 120 -6.81 -38.08 2.84
CA ASP A 120 -7.90 -38.94 3.31
C ASP A 120 -7.37 -40.06 4.23
N GLU A 121 -6.25 -40.71 3.87
CA GLU A 121 -5.59 -41.72 4.72
C GLU A 121 -5.12 -41.13 6.06
N ILE A 122 -4.53 -39.93 6.05
CA ILE A 122 -4.11 -39.21 7.26
C ILE A 122 -5.32 -38.90 8.15
N GLU A 123 -6.44 -38.46 7.57
CA GLU A 123 -7.67 -38.18 8.30
C GLU A 123 -8.28 -39.45 8.92
N ASP A 124 -8.37 -40.53 8.16
CA ASP A 124 -8.92 -41.81 8.64
C ASP A 124 -8.13 -42.33 9.84
N GLU A 125 -6.80 -42.23 9.76
CA GLU A 125 -5.90 -42.76 10.77
C GLU A 125 -5.80 -41.85 12.01
N PHE A 126 -5.47 -40.57 11.81
CA PHE A 126 -5.14 -39.64 12.90
C PHE A 126 -6.27 -38.66 13.25
N GLY A 127 -7.35 -38.66 12.47
CA GLY A 127 -8.43 -37.70 12.62
C GLY A 127 -8.07 -36.31 12.11
N ILE A 128 -8.87 -35.33 12.52
CA ILE A 128 -8.78 -33.95 12.07
C ILE A 128 -7.67 -33.21 12.84
N SER A 129 -6.94 -32.37 12.13
CA SER A 129 -5.93 -31.47 12.70
C SER A 129 -5.93 -30.14 11.94
N PHE A 130 -5.39 -29.09 12.54
CA PHE A 130 -5.19 -27.82 11.83
C PHE A 130 -4.25 -27.96 10.65
N TRP A 131 -3.26 -28.84 10.74
CA TRP A 131 -2.39 -29.20 9.61
C TRP A 131 -3.18 -29.81 8.45
N LEU A 132 -4.08 -30.75 8.74
CA LEU A 132 -4.93 -31.39 7.72
C LEU A 132 -5.88 -30.37 7.08
N ILE A 133 -6.54 -29.53 7.89
CA ILE A 133 -7.46 -28.50 7.39
C ILE A 133 -6.71 -27.52 6.47
N GLU A 134 -5.55 -27.00 6.89
CA GLU A 134 -4.74 -26.10 6.06
C GLU A 134 -4.37 -26.76 4.72
N ASN A 135 -3.89 -28.00 4.76
CA ASN A 135 -3.46 -28.71 3.56
C ASN A 135 -4.62 -29.07 2.63
N ARG A 136 -5.79 -29.45 3.16
CA ARG A 136 -7.00 -29.65 2.35
C ARG A 136 -7.43 -28.35 1.66
N ILE A 137 -7.48 -27.23 2.40
CA ILE A 137 -7.83 -25.91 1.85
C ILE A 137 -6.88 -25.53 0.71
N SER A 138 -5.58 -25.62 0.95
CA SER A 138 -4.55 -25.27 -0.04
C SER A 138 -4.58 -26.19 -1.26
N LEU A 139 -4.79 -27.51 -1.07
CA LEU A 139 -4.92 -28.46 -2.18
C LEU A 139 -6.15 -28.17 -3.04
N ILE A 140 -7.32 -27.94 -2.44
CA ILE A 140 -8.56 -27.61 -3.17
C ILE A 140 -8.38 -26.29 -3.92
N GLN A 141 -7.80 -25.27 -3.29
CA GLN A 141 -7.53 -23.98 -3.92
C GLN A 141 -6.63 -24.10 -5.17
N MET A 142 -5.65 -24.99 -5.14
CA MET A 142 -4.72 -25.21 -6.24
C MET A 142 -5.28 -26.10 -7.35
N SER A 143 -6.16 -27.04 -7.02
CA SER A 143 -6.66 -28.05 -7.95
C SER A 143 -8.04 -27.72 -8.54
N GLU A 144 -8.93 -27.17 -7.73
CA GLU A 144 -10.35 -26.95 -8.07
C GLU A 144 -10.70 -25.45 -8.13
N GLY A 145 -10.02 -24.62 -7.35
CA GLY A 145 -10.18 -23.16 -7.38
C GLY A 145 -10.92 -22.59 -6.15
N LEU A 146 -11.25 -21.30 -6.22
CA LEU A 146 -11.79 -20.54 -5.08
C LEU A 146 -13.17 -21.02 -4.65
N GLU A 147 -14.05 -21.36 -5.59
CA GLU A 147 -15.44 -21.73 -5.31
C GLU A 147 -15.53 -22.99 -4.45
N GLN A 148 -14.83 -24.06 -4.86
CA GLN A 148 -14.79 -25.34 -4.14
C GLN A 148 -14.08 -25.20 -2.79
N GLN A 149 -13.06 -24.35 -2.72
CA GLN A 149 -12.39 -24.02 -1.47
C GLN A 149 -13.34 -23.33 -0.48
N LYS A 150 -14.16 -22.39 -0.96
CA LYS A 150 -15.15 -21.69 -0.13
C LYS A 150 -16.26 -22.63 0.29
N GLU A 151 -16.70 -23.54 -0.58
CA GLU A 151 -17.67 -24.58 -0.22
C GLU A 151 -17.15 -25.48 0.91
N PHE A 152 -15.90 -25.93 0.83
CA PHE A 152 -15.28 -26.74 1.89
C PHE A 152 -15.18 -25.96 3.21
N THR A 153 -14.69 -24.72 3.17
CA THR A 153 -14.48 -23.92 4.39
C THR A 153 -15.80 -23.49 5.03
N LYS A 154 -16.83 -23.21 4.24
CA LYS A 154 -18.19 -22.90 4.71
C LYS A 154 -18.77 -24.02 5.57
N LYS A 155 -18.58 -25.29 5.18
CA LYS A 155 -19.02 -26.48 5.95
C LYS A 155 -18.42 -26.53 7.36
N ILE A 156 -17.24 -25.94 7.56
CA ILE A 156 -16.57 -25.88 8.87
C ILE A 156 -17.00 -24.62 9.63
N VAL A 157 -16.95 -23.45 8.99
CA VAL A 157 -17.17 -22.13 9.61
C VAL A 157 -18.64 -21.94 10.03
N GLU A 158 -19.59 -22.48 9.28
CA GLU A 158 -21.03 -22.38 9.60
C GLU A 158 -21.56 -23.53 10.46
N ASN A 159 -20.72 -24.51 10.80
CA ASN A 159 -21.12 -25.59 11.70
C ASN A 159 -21.23 -25.08 13.14
N GLU A 160 -22.46 -24.90 13.63
CA GLU A 160 -22.72 -24.42 15.00
C GLU A 160 -22.23 -25.38 16.09
N ASN A 161 -22.11 -26.68 15.77
CA ASN A 161 -21.58 -27.69 16.69
C ASN A 161 -20.05 -27.74 16.69
N ALA A 162 -19.38 -27.07 15.74
CA ALA A 162 -17.94 -27.00 15.69
C ALA A 162 -17.39 -26.03 16.75
N ASN A 163 -16.21 -26.36 17.28
CA ASN A 163 -15.51 -25.50 18.21
C ASN A 163 -15.19 -24.12 17.59
N VAL A 164 -15.39 -23.07 18.38
CA VAL A 164 -15.14 -21.67 18.03
C VAL A 164 -13.80 -21.44 17.35
N THR A 165 -12.71 -22.00 17.88
CA THR A 165 -11.39 -21.72 17.30
C THR A 165 -11.12 -22.47 16.04
N ILE A 166 -11.76 -23.63 15.81
CA ILE A 166 -11.65 -24.24 14.49
C ILE A 166 -12.31 -23.35 13.47
N ARG A 167 -13.52 -22.88 13.77
CA ARG A 167 -14.25 -21.96 12.88
C ARG A 167 -13.42 -20.70 12.61
N PHE A 168 -12.88 -20.10 13.67
CA PHE A 168 -12.02 -18.92 13.58
C PHE A 168 -10.75 -19.18 12.76
N ILE A 169 -9.93 -20.17 13.14
CA ILE A 169 -8.65 -20.46 12.46
C ILE A 169 -8.93 -20.84 11.00
N THR A 170 -9.96 -21.62 10.73
CA THR A 170 -10.35 -22.01 9.36
C THR A 170 -10.69 -20.80 8.49
N SER A 171 -11.35 -19.78 9.04
CA SER A 171 -11.65 -18.55 8.29
C SER A 171 -10.38 -17.84 7.79
N TYR A 172 -9.36 -17.73 8.63
CA TYR A 172 -8.08 -17.12 8.24
C TYR A 172 -7.22 -18.03 7.36
N LEU A 173 -7.23 -19.34 7.59
CA LEU A 173 -6.62 -20.30 6.67
C LEU A 173 -7.26 -20.21 5.27
N SER A 174 -8.57 -19.95 5.20
CA SER A 174 -9.31 -19.77 3.95
C SER A 174 -8.85 -18.52 3.20
N ILE A 175 -8.88 -17.35 3.85
CA ILE A 175 -8.46 -16.06 3.25
C ILE A 175 -7.01 -16.13 2.77
N LYS A 176 -6.14 -16.69 3.61
CA LYS A 176 -4.72 -16.85 3.29
C LYS A 176 -4.46 -17.72 2.05
N ALA A 177 -5.31 -18.71 1.77
CA ALA A 177 -5.11 -19.59 0.62
C ALA A 177 -5.46 -18.92 -0.72
N GLU A 178 -6.35 -17.92 -0.72
CA GLU A 178 -6.89 -17.31 -1.95
C GLU A 178 -5.81 -16.74 -2.86
N LYS A 179 -5.84 -17.09 -4.16
CA LYS A 179 -4.83 -16.66 -5.14
C LYS A 179 -4.65 -15.13 -5.20
N ASN A 180 -5.73 -14.37 -5.05
CA ASN A 180 -5.73 -12.90 -5.19
C ASN A 180 -5.39 -12.16 -3.89
N VAL A 181 -5.19 -12.87 -2.77
CA VAL A 181 -4.77 -12.26 -1.50
C VAL A 181 -3.25 -12.28 -1.43
N ALA A 182 -2.61 -11.14 -1.70
CA ALA A 182 -1.17 -11.00 -1.53
C ALA A 182 -0.76 -11.16 -0.05
N PRO A 183 0.44 -11.69 0.26
CA PRO A 183 0.93 -11.83 1.64
C PRO A 183 0.79 -10.56 2.47
N GLN A 184 1.17 -9.41 1.91
CA GLN A 184 1.11 -8.12 2.59
C GLN A 184 -0.32 -7.69 2.95
N LYS A 185 -1.33 -8.12 2.18
CA LYS A 185 -2.74 -7.86 2.48
C LYS A 185 -3.19 -8.70 3.69
N TYR A 186 -2.86 -9.99 3.68
CA TYR A 186 -3.13 -10.87 4.82
C TYR A 186 -2.45 -10.34 6.10
N ASP A 187 -1.20 -9.91 6.02
CA ASP A 187 -0.46 -9.36 7.17
C ASP A 187 -1.16 -8.12 7.77
N ARG A 188 -1.71 -7.23 6.93
CA ARG A 188 -2.48 -6.07 7.38
C ARG A 188 -3.78 -6.48 8.07
N GLU A 189 -4.48 -7.47 7.54
CA GLU A 189 -5.70 -8.02 8.14
C GLU A 189 -5.41 -8.64 9.52
N ILE A 190 -4.33 -9.44 9.64
CA ILE A 190 -3.91 -10.00 10.94
C ILE A 190 -3.47 -8.93 11.93
N LYS A 191 -2.78 -7.88 11.48
CA LYS A 191 -2.40 -6.75 12.34
C LYS A 191 -3.63 -6.00 12.86
N SER A 192 -4.62 -5.73 11.98
CA SER A 192 -5.88 -5.11 12.35
C SER A 192 -6.67 -5.96 13.35
N LEU A 193 -6.75 -7.28 13.10
CA LEU A 193 -7.33 -8.24 14.04
C LEU A 193 -6.61 -8.19 15.40
N SER A 194 -5.27 -8.23 15.42
CA SER A 194 -4.51 -8.24 16.67
C SER A 194 -4.82 -7.00 17.50
N ASN A 195 -4.82 -5.81 16.88
CA ASN A 195 -5.15 -4.55 17.55
C ASN A 195 -6.58 -4.59 18.12
N ALA A 196 -7.56 -5.04 17.34
CA ALA A 196 -8.94 -5.15 17.80
C ALA A 196 -9.08 -6.11 19.00
N LEU A 197 -8.32 -7.20 19.00
CA LEU A 197 -8.28 -8.14 20.13
C LEU A 197 -7.55 -7.57 21.36
N ASP A 198 -6.57 -6.68 21.19
CA ASP A 198 -5.86 -6.01 22.30
C ASP A 198 -6.70 -4.92 22.98
N GLU A 199 -7.69 -4.35 22.28
CA GLU A 199 -8.63 -3.36 22.82
C GLU A 199 -9.72 -3.99 23.73
N LEU A 200 -9.88 -5.31 23.70
CA LEU A 200 -10.84 -6.00 24.55
C LEU A 200 -10.41 -5.89 26.03
N PRO A 201 -11.33 -5.60 26.98
CA PRO A 201 -11.00 -5.38 28.38
C PRO A 201 -10.59 -6.66 29.15
N TYR A 202 -10.38 -7.78 28.44
CA TYR A 202 -10.15 -9.11 28.99
C TYR A 202 -8.79 -9.66 28.56
N ASN A 203 -7.93 -10.02 29.53
CA ASN A 203 -6.66 -10.70 29.28
C ASN A 203 -6.87 -12.22 29.30
N ASP A 204 -7.51 -12.76 28.25
CA ASP A 204 -7.77 -14.19 28.10
C ASP A 204 -6.61 -14.90 27.35
N PRO A 205 -5.97 -15.92 27.95
CA PRO A 205 -4.99 -16.79 27.28
C PRO A 205 -5.39 -17.31 25.90
N TYR A 206 -6.69 -17.45 25.66
CA TYR A 206 -7.24 -17.95 24.42
C TYR A 206 -7.10 -16.96 23.26
N LEU A 207 -7.22 -15.66 23.52
CA LEU A 207 -7.03 -14.62 22.50
C LEU A 207 -5.58 -14.62 22.00
N GLU A 208 -4.63 -14.78 22.92
CA GLU A 208 -3.21 -14.88 22.61
C GLU A 208 -2.90 -16.13 21.76
N TYR A 209 -3.54 -17.26 22.07
CA TYR A 209 -3.45 -18.48 21.26
C TYR A 209 -4.00 -18.30 19.85
N LEU A 210 -5.15 -17.62 19.70
CA LEU A 210 -5.73 -17.31 18.39
C LEU A 210 -4.79 -16.46 17.55
N LYS A 211 -4.22 -15.39 18.13
CA LYS A 211 -3.22 -14.53 17.49
C LYS A 211 -2.03 -15.34 17.01
N PHE A 212 -1.46 -16.17 17.89
CA PHE A 212 -0.35 -17.06 17.54
C PHE A 212 -0.69 -17.98 16.36
N LYS A 213 -1.91 -18.54 16.29
CA LYS A 213 -2.28 -19.49 15.23
C LYS A 213 -2.52 -18.88 13.86
N VAL A 214 -2.93 -17.63 13.79
CA VAL A 214 -3.18 -16.92 12.52
C VAL A 214 -2.00 -16.04 12.10
N ASN A 215 -1.13 -15.68 13.03
CA ASN A 215 0.08 -14.92 12.76
C ASN A 215 1.13 -15.78 12.08
N ILE A 216 1.39 -15.43 10.83
CA ILE A 216 2.42 -16.05 10.01
C ILE A 216 3.43 -14.99 9.58
N SER A 217 3.08 -13.71 9.65
CA SER A 217 3.89 -12.61 9.13
C SER A 217 5.16 -12.41 9.93
N ASN A 218 5.05 -12.46 11.26
CA ASN A 218 6.11 -12.13 12.19
C ASN A 218 6.30 -13.24 13.23
N ILE A 219 7.42 -13.16 13.93
CA ILE A 219 7.67 -13.98 15.12
C ILE A 219 7.52 -13.05 16.31
N ASP A 220 6.30 -12.93 16.80
CA ASP A 220 5.97 -12.08 17.94
C ASP A 220 6.26 -12.81 19.26
N GLU A 221 6.39 -12.04 20.34
CA GLU A 221 6.55 -12.58 21.68
C GLU A 221 5.18 -12.98 22.25
N TYR A 222 5.03 -14.26 22.58
CA TYR A 222 3.84 -14.82 23.22
C TYR A 222 4.22 -15.52 24.51
N ASP A 223 3.27 -15.65 25.44
CA ASP A 223 3.36 -16.59 26.55
C ASP A 223 3.16 -18.02 26.04
N TYR A 224 4.26 -18.59 25.54
CA TYR A 224 4.30 -19.96 25.00
C TYR A 224 3.86 -21.03 26.00
N ARG A 225 3.83 -20.74 27.31
CA ARG A 225 3.28 -21.65 28.33
C ARG A 225 1.78 -21.83 28.12
N LYS A 226 1.06 -20.72 27.85
CA LYS A 226 -0.39 -20.74 27.57
C LYS A 226 -0.67 -21.47 26.26
N ILE A 227 0.14 -21.22 25.23
CA ILE A 227 0.01 -21.88 23.91
C ILE A 227 0.15 -23.41 24.07
N LEU A 228 1.25 -23.89 24.68
CA LEU A 228 1.48 -25.32 24.90
C LEU A 228 0.39 -25.96 25.77
N GLN A 229 -0.13 -25.22 26.75
CA GLN A 229 -1.20 -25.72 27.61
C GLN A 229 -2.53 -25.89 26.85
N ILE A 230 -2.88 -24.97 25.95
CA ILE A 230 -4.07 -25.07 25.11
C ILE A 230 -3.90 -26.20 24.08
N GLU A 231 -2.71 -26.34 23.48
CA GLU A 231 -2.39 -27.44 22.56
C GLU A 231 -2.59 -28.83 23.16
N ASN A 232 -2.41 -28.99 24.49
CA ASN A 232 -2.65 -30.27 25.17
C ASN A 232 -4.08 -30.80 25.03
N GLU A 233 -5.03 -30.01 24.53
CA GLU A 233 -6.41 -30.44 24.30
C GLU A 233 -6.68 -30.84 22.84
N LEU A 234 -5.74 -30.60 21.93
CA LEU A 234 -5.90 -30.73 20.48
C LEU A 234 -5.30 -32.04 19.92
N SER A 235 -5.37 -32.23 18.61
CA SER A 235 -4.78 -33.38 17.92
C SER A 235 -3.29 -33.54 18.26
N ILE A 236 -2.82 -34.78 18.36
CA ILE A 236 -1.40 -35.07 18.60
C ILE A 236 -0.50 -34.54 17.48
N ILE A 237 -1.02 -34.44 16.24
CA ILE A 237 -0.31 -33.84 15.11
C ILE A 237 -0.07 -32.35 15.38
N ASP A 238 -1.11 -31.61 15.79
CA ASP A 238 -1.01 -30.17 16.06
C ASP A 238 -0.10 -29.90 17.27
N ARG A 239 -0.15 -30.74 18.31
CA ARG A 239 0.78 -30.68 19.44
C ARG A 239 2.23 -30.81 19.00
N TYR A 240 2.52 -31.82 18.17
CA TYR A 240 3.88 -32.07 17.68
C TYR A 240 4.41 -30.89 16.85
N LEU A 241 3.62 -30.41 15.89
CA LEU A 241 4.01 -29.31 15.02
C LEU A 241 4.14 -27.98 15.78
N THR A 242 3.22 -27.71 16.71
CA THR A 242 3.30 -26.50 17.55
C THR A 242 4.48 -26.56 18.49
N PHE A 243 4.79 -27.73 19.06
CA PHE A 243 5.98 -27.91 19.90
C PHE A 243 7.27 -27.55 19.14
N HIS A 244 7.40 -27.97 17.88
CA HIS A 244 8.50 -27.54 17.01
C HIS A 244 8.54 -26.03 16.78
N GLU A 245 7.39 -25.45 16.44
CA GLU A 245 7.26 -24.01 16.18
C GLU A 245 7.68 -23.18 17.40
N VAL A 246 7.23 -23.57 18.61
CA VAL A 246 7.59 -22.91 19.86
C VAL A 246 9.11 -22.97 20.10
N LEU A 247 9.74 -24.14 19.93
CA LEU A 247 11.19 -24.28 20.08
C LEU A 247 11.96 -23.40 19.10
N LEU A 248 11.52 -23.35 17.84
CA LEU A 248 12.17 -22.55 16.80
C LEU A 248 12.02 -21.05 17.06
N ASN A 249 10.81 -20.59 17.37
CA ASN A 249 10.53 -19.18 17.66
C ASN A 249 11.37 -18.71 18.86
N LEU A 250 11.35 -19.44 19.97
CA LEU A 250 12.14 -19.11 21.16
C LEU A 250 13.65 -19.13 20.89
N ARG A 251 14.12 -20.02 20.02
CA ARG A 251 15.54 -20.07 19.67
C ARG A 251 15.96 -18.83 18.90
N VAL A 252 15.19 -18.41 17.89
CA VAL A 252 15.56 -17.25 17.06
C VAL A 252 15.29 -15.90 17.73
N THR A 253 14.41 -15.86 18.74
CA THR A 253 14.22 -14.68 19.61
C THR A 253 15.17 -14.65 20.81
N ASN A 254 16.12 -15.60 20.92
CA ASN A 254 17.06 -15.73 22.05
C ASN A 254 16.39 -15.91 23.43
N GLN A 255 15.17 -16.43 23.47
CA GLN A 255 14.40 -16.68 24.70
C GLN A 255 14.47 -18.14 25.16
N LEU A 256 15.04 -19.05 24.36
CA LEU A 256 15.16 -20.46 24.70
C LEU A 256 16.29 -20.71 25.71
N ASN A 257 15.96 -20.82 26.99
CA ASN A 257 16.90 -21.11 28.06
C ASN A 257 16.61 -22.47 28.73
N LEU A 258 17.30 -23.51 28.27
CA LEU A 258 17.17 -24.88 28.79
C LEU A 258 18.44 -25.27 29.56
N ASP A 259 18.28 -25.70 30.81
CA ASP A 259 19.38 -26.31 31.55
C ASP A 259 19.74 -27.70 30.97
N SER A 260 20.91 -28.23 31.34
CA SER A 260 21.41 -29.51 30.81
C SER A 260 20.51 -30.70 31.18
N SER A 261 19.86 -30.67 32.35
CA SER A 261 18.96 -31.74 32.80
C SER A 261 17.68 -31.77 31.95
N THR A 262 17.08 -30.61 31.73
CA THR A 262 15.88 -30.40 30.92
C THR A 262 16.16 -30.75 29.47
N THR A 263 17.28 -30.29 28.93
CA THR A 263 17.76 -30.61 27.58
C THR A 263 17.88 -32.12 27.40
N ASN A 264 18.56 -32.83 28.32
CA ASN A 264 18.72 -34.27 28.23
C ASN A 264 17.38 -35.02 28.33
N GLN A 265 16.46 -34.55 29.19
CA GLN A 265 15.14 -35.16 29.33
C GLN A 265 14.30 -34.98 28.06
N ILE A 266 14.25 -33.78 27.50
CA ILE A 266 13.54 -33.50 26.24
C ILE A 266 14.17 -34.33 25.11
N TRP A 267 15.50 -34.36 24.98
CA TRP A 267 16.15 -35.20 23.97
C TRP A 267 15.83 -36.67 24.12
N HIS A 268 15.86 -37.20 25.35
CA HIS A 268 15.50 -38.59 25.61
C HIS A 268 14.08 -38.93 25.12
N ASN A 269 13.14 -38.00 25.29
CA ASN A 269 11.77 -38.16 24.83
C ASN A 269 11.64 -38.04 23.30
N LEU A 270 12.51 -37.26 22.64
CA LEU A 270 12.38 -36.91 21.22
C LEU A 270 13.28 -37.70 20.25
N LYS A 271 14.36 -38.33 20.72
CA LYS A 271 15.38 -38.96 19.85
C LYS A 271 14.88 -40.10 18.96
N GLU A 272 13.72 -40.68 19.27
CA GLU A 272 13.12 -41.78 18.51
C GLU A 272 12.17 -41.32 17.39
N PHE A 273 11.97 -40.01 17.22
CA PHE A 273 11.22 -39.46 16.08
C PHE A 273 12.07 -39.47 14.80
N ASN A 274 11.47 -39.94 13.71
CA ASN A 274 12.05 -39.97 12.36
C ASN A 274 11.90 -38.62 11.64
N ASP A 275 12.15 -37.53 12.36
CA ASP A 275 12.12 -36.16 11.83
C ASP A 275 13.53 -35.57 11.78
N GLU A 276 14.06 -35.49 10.56
CA GLU A 276 15.39 -34.94 10.29
C GLU A 276 15.50 -33.47 10.71
N ASN A 277 14.43 -32.68 10.57
CA ASN A 277 14.43 -31.26 10.94
C ASN A 277 14.55 -31.10 12.47
N LEU A 278 13.90 -31.97 13.24
CA LEU A 278 14.03 -31.98 14.71
C LEU A 278 15.45 -32.36 15.13
N LYS A 279 15.98 -33.44 14.53
CA LYS A 279 17.35 -33.89 14.78
C LYS A 279 18.36 -32.79 14.46
N ASN A 280 18.21 -32.09 13.34
CA ASN A 280 19.04 -30.94 12.95
C ASN A 280 19.03 -29.85 14.02
N PHE A 281 17.84 -29.35 14.37
CA PHE A 281 17.68 -28.30 15.37
C PHE A 281 18.40 -28.67 16.67
N TRP A 282 18.21 -29.90 17.12
CA TRP A 282 18.62 -30.32 18.44
C TRP A 282 20.11 -30.64 18.53
N ILE A 283 20.67 -31.31 17.53
CA ILE A 283 22.11 -31.56 17.44
C ILE A 283 22.87 -30.24 17.31
N LEU A 284 22.43 -29.32 16.44
CA LEU A 284 23.10 -28.02 16.27
C LEU A 284 23.03 -27.15 17.52
N SER A 285 21.91 -27.19 18.24
CA SER A 285 21.71 -26.32 19.39
C SER A 285 22.35 -26.89 20.66
N TYR A 286 22.26 -28.20 20.91
CA TYR A 286 22.64 -28.80 22.19
C TYR A 286 23.45 -30.10 22.10
N GLY A 287 23.40 -30.81 20.97
CA GLY A 287 24.08 -32.10 20.80
C GLY A 287 25.53 -32.01 20.33
N GLU A 288 26.14 -33.18 20.18
CA GLU A 288 27.41 -33.38 19.48
C GLU A 288 27.15 -33.97 18.09
N ILE A 289 28.03 -33.66 17.14
CA ILE A 289 27.97 -34.21 15.78
C ILE A 289 28.69 -35.56 15.78
N ASP A 290 27.92 -36.63 15.59
CA ASP A 290 28.43 -37.99 15.49
C ASP A 290 28.52 -38.49 14.03
N GLU A 291 29.09 -39.69 13.86
CA GLU A 291 29.29 -40.31 12.54
C GLU A 291 27.97 -40.57 11.81
N ILE A 292 26.92 -40.97 12.53
CA ILE A 292 25.60 -41.28 11.95
C ILE A 292 24.97 -40.01 11.37
N PHE A 293 25.00 -38.91 12.12
CA PHE A 293 24.45 -37.62 11.69
C PHE A 293 25.12 -37.12 10.41
N VAL A 294 26.44 -37.28 10.29
CA VAL A 294 27.18 -36.85 9.10
C VAL A 294 26.95 -37.78 7.91
N GLU A 295 26.94 -39.11 8.12
CA GLU A 295 26.73 -40.08 7.04
C GLU A 295 25.32 -39.96 6.43
N GLU A 296 24.29 -39.63 7.22
CA GLU A 296 22.94 -39.31 6.74
C GLU A 296 22.90 -38.12 5.75
N ARG A 297 23.96 -37.30 5.67
CA ARG A 297 24.01 -36.04 4.89
C ARG A 297 25.00 -36.10 3.74
N LYS A 298 25.68 -37.23 3.56
CA LYS A 298 26.75 -37.40 2.60
C LYS A 298 26.32 -37.11 1.17
N ASP A 299 25.15 -37.59 0.76
CA ASP A 299 24.61 -37.35 -0.58
C ASP A 299 24.36 -35.85 -0.84
N ILE A 300 23.86 -35.12 0.17
CA ILE A 300 23.67 -33.66 0.08
C ILE A 300 25.03 -32.97 0.00
N ILE A 301 25.97 -33.35 0.86
CA ILE A 301 27.33 -32.76 0.89
C ILE A 301 28.07 -33.01 -0.43
N GLU A 302 27.91 -34.19 -1.04
CA GLU A 302 28.47 -34.52 -2.35
C GLU A 302 27.95 -33.57 -3.44
N ILE A 303 26.64 -33.27 -3.46
CA ILE A 303 26.06 -32.30 -4.40
C ILE A 303 26.64 -30.90 -4.18
N PHE A 304 26.84 -30.50 -2.92
CA PHE A 304 27.49 -29.23 -2.61
C PHE A 304 28.97 -29.22 -3.03
N ASP A 305 29.66 -30.36 -2.93
CA ASP A 305 31.05 -30.51 -3.38
C ASP A 305 31.19 -30.37 -4.90
N THR A 306 30.32 -31.03 -5.68
CA THR A 306 30.32 -30.85 -7.15
C THR A 306 30.02 -29.40 -7.52
N TYR A 307 29.09 -28.75 -6.81
CA TYR A 307 28.81 -27.33 -6.99
C TYR A 307 30.03 -26.47 -6.66
N SER A 308 30.70 -26.74 -5.53
CA SER A 308 31.93 -26.05 -5.11
C SER A 308 33.07 -26.18 -6.10
N LEU A 309 33.25 -27.35 -6.69
CA LEU A 309 34.24 -27.61 -7.72
C LEU A 309 33.90 -26.99 -9.08
N GLY A 310 32.69 -26.45 -9.26
CA GLY A 310 32.23 -25.87 -10.52
C GLY A 310 31.75 -26.90 -11.55
N ASP A 311 31.55 -28.16 -11.15
CA ASP A 311 30.92 -29.17 -12.00
C ASP A 311 29.39 -29.02 -11.93
N TYR A 312 28.88 -28.00 -12.63
CA TYR A 312 27.46 -27.67 -12.64
C TYR A 312 26.62 -28.76 -13.32
N ASN A 313 27.16 -29.47 -14.31
CA ASN A 313 26.47 -30.59 -14.95
C ASN A 313 26.25 -31.76 -14.00
N GLN A 314 27.28 -32.16 -13.25
CA GLN A 314 27.13 -33.20 -12.22
C GLN A 314 26.20 -32.73 -11.09
N THR A 315 26.30 -31.47 -10.69
CA THR A 315 25.41 -30.87 -9.67
C THR A 315 23.95 -30.94 -10.10
N ILE A 316 23.63 -30.60 -11.37
CA ILE A 316 22.28 -30.73 -11.93
C ILE A 316 21.81 -32.18 -11.88
N MET A 317 22.61 -33.12 -12.39
CA MET A 317 22.24 -34.54 -12.47
C MET A 317 21.95 -35.13 -11.07
N LEU A 318 22.82 -34.87 -10.09
CA LEU A 318 22.64 -35.37 -8.73
C LEU A 318 21.46 -34.67 -8.02
N SER A 319 21.30 -33.36 -8.23
CA SER A 319 20.15 -32.62 -7.68
C SER A 319 18.82 -33.13 -8.26
N GLU A 320 18.72 -33.34 -9.58
CA GLU A 320 17.54 -33.90 -10.23
C GLU A 320 17.20 -35.29 -9.65
N LYS A 321 18.19 -36.17 -9.51
CA LYS A 321 18.00 -37.51 -8.92
C LYS A 321 17.49 -37.44 -7.48
N THR A 322 18.06 -36.57 -6.66
CA THR A 322 17.64 -36.44 -5.25
C THR A 322 16.26 -35.80 -5.12
N LEU A 323 15.98 -34.74 -5.89
CA LEU A 323 14.69 -34.04 -5.87
C LEU A 323 13.55 -34.87 -6.47
N GLU A 324 13.82 -35.84 -7.35
CA GLU A 324 12.82 -36.83 -7.78
C GLU A 324 12.35 -37.76 -6.64
N LEU A 325 13.26 -38.09 -5.73
CA LEU A 325 12.96 -38.94 -4.58
C LEU A 325 12.39 -38.13 -3.42
N TYR A 326 13.01 -36.99 -3.12
CA TYR A 326 12.79 -36.14 -1.96
C TYR A 326 12.65 -34.67 -2.39
N PRO A 327 11.54 -34.28 -3.06
CA PRO A 327 11.40 -32.93 -3.60
C PRO A 327 11.35 -31.86 -2.49
N TYR A 328 11.03 -32.22 -1.25
CA TYR A 328 11.00 -31.32 -0.09
C TYR A 328 12.40 -30.99 0.49
N THR A 329 13.49 -31.44 -0.13
CA THR A 329 14.88 -31.09 0.24
C THR A 329 15.26 -29.71 -0.32
N THR A 330 14.67 -28.68 0.27
CA THR A 330 14.79 -27.26 -0.13
C THR A 330 16.21 -26.72 -0.21
N GLU A 331 17.14 -27.29 0.55
CA GLU A 331 18.56 -26.93 0.63
C GLU A 331 19.26 -27.07 -0.74
N LEU A 332 18.77 -27.99 -1.58
CA LEU A 332 19.28 -28.23 -2.92
C LEU A 332 18.79 -27.22 -3.95
N TYR A 333 17.68 -26.50 -3.68
CA TYR A 333 17.06 -25.62 -4.67
C TYR A 333 18.02 -24.53 -5.16
N GLU A 334 18.81 -23.95 -4.25
CA GLU A 334 19.77 -22.91 -4.62
C GLU A 334 20.89 -23.43 -5.52
N VAL A 335 21.56 -24.51 -5.12
CA VAL A 335 22.69 -25.05 -5.91
C VAL A 335 22.21 -25.61 -7.24
N TYR A 336 21.00 -26.19 -7.27
CA TYR A 336 20.36 -26.63 -8.50
C TYR A 336 20.04 -25.45 -9.44
N VAL A 337 19.36 -24.41 -8.95
CA VAL A 337 19.00 -23.23 -9.75
C VAL A 337 20.24 -22.52 -10.28
N LYS A 338 21.26 -22.29 -9.44
CA LYS A 338 22.51 -21.65 -9.86
C LYS A 338 23.22 -22.48 -10.92
N SER A 339 23.26 -23.80 -10.77
CA SER A 339 23.85 -24.69 -11.79
C SER A 339 23.07 -24.67 -13.10
N LEU A 340 21.72 -24.62 -13.06
CA LEU A 340 20.90 -24.44 -14.26
C LEU A 340 21.18 -23.12 -14.98
N ILE A 341 21.40 -22.03 -14.22
CA ILE A 341 21.81 -20.73 -14.78
C ILE A 341 23.19 -20.85 -15.44
N ALA A 342 24.15 -21.49 -14.75
CA ALA A 342 25.51 -21.72 -15.24
C ALA A 342 25.53 -22.40 -16.61
N GLU A 343 24.81 -23.52 -16.71
CA GLU A 343 24.75 -24.35 -17.91
C GLU A 343 23.72 -23.85 -18.93
N LYS A 344 23.06 -22.70 -18.66
CA LYS A 344 21.96 -22.15 -19.47
C LYS A 344 20.87 -23.20 -19.79
N ARG A 345 20.64 -24.12 -18.84
CA ARG A 345 19.75 -25.27 -18.98
C ARG A 345 18.38 -24.96 -18.35
N LYS A 346 17.32 -25.57 -18.88
CA LYS A 346 15.99 -25.57 -18.26
C LYS A 346 15.90 -26.71 -17.23
N SER A 347 15.16 -26.47 -16.16
CA SER A 347 14.85 -27.53 -15.19
C SER A 347 14.18 -28.71 -15.88
N LYS A 348 14.50 -29.94 -15.45
CA LYS A 348 13.79 -31.15 -15.86
C LYS A 348 12.34 -31.16 -15.37
N PHE A 349 12.08 -30.55 -14.22
CA PHE A 349 10.74 -30.40 -13.68
C PHE A 349 9.98 -29.33 -14.47
N SER A 350 8.84 -29.70 -15.06
CA SER A 350 7.90 -28.80 -15.74
C SER A 350 6.48 -29.02 -15.22
N ASP A 351 5.64 -27.99 -15.29
CA ASP A 351 4.20 -28.07 -14.99
C ASP A 351 3.86 -28.57 -13.56
N THR A 352 4.75 -28.31 -12.60
CA THR A 352 4.56 -28.67 -11.19
C THR A 352 4.80 -27.50 -10.25
N LEU A 353 4.32 -27.60 -9.01
CA LEU A 353 4.60 -26.63 -7.94
C LEU A 353 6.12 -26.51 -7.69
N LEU A 354 6.86 -27.62 -7.73
CA LEU A 354 8.32 -27.60 -7.65
C LEU A 354 8.93 -26.78 -8.79
N ALA A 355 8.48 -26.97 -10.03
CA ALA A 355 8.96 -26.21 -11.18
C ALA A 355 8.69 -24.71 -11.02
N GLN A 356 7.52 -24.33 -10.49
CA GLN A 356 7.18 -22.94 -10.17
C GLN A 356 8.15 -22.34 -9.14
N ILE A 357 8.43 -23.06 -8.04
CA ILE A 357 9.38 -22.62 -7.01
C ILE A 357 10.78 -22.41 -7.60
N ILE A 358 11.27 -23.37 -8.39
CA ILE A 358 12.58 -23.31 -9.04
C ILE A 358 12.67 -22.13 -10.03
N ASN A 359 11.61 -21.88 -10.81
CA ASN A 359 11.57 -20.74 -11.73
C ASN A 359 11.54 -19.39 -11.01
N ASN A 360 10.77 -19.26 -9.92
CA ASN A 360 10.74 -18.03 -9.14
C ASN A 360 12.09 -17.75 -8.46
N LEU A 361 12.77 -18.78 -7.92
CA LEU A 361 14.13 -18.64 -7.41
C LEU A 361 15.12 -18.26 -8.52
N LYS A 362 14.98 -18.85 -9.72
CA LYS A 362 15.82 -18.50 -10.88
C LYS A 362 15.69 -17.01 -11.25
N ASN A 363 14.46 -16.49 -11.27
CA ASN A 363 14.20 -15.08 -11.55
C ASN A 363 14.88 -14.16 -10.53
N ILE A 364 14.85 -14.52 -9.24
CA ILE A 364 15.53 -13.79 -8.15
C ILE A 364 17.04 -13.82 -8.33
N TYR A 365 17.64 -14.98 -8.59
CA TYR A 365 19.11 -15.09 -8.76
C TYR A 365 19.63 -14.41 -10.02
N LEU A 366 18.81 -14.31 -11.07
CA LEU A 366 19.12 -13.52 -12.27
C LEU A 366 18.95 -12.01 -12.06
N GLY A 367 18.30 -11.58 -10.97
CA GLY A 367 17.94 -10.17 -10.78
C GLY A 367 17.01 -9.66 -11.87
N SER A 368 16.12 -10.50 -12.40
CA SER A 368 15.18 -10.10 -13.46
C SER A 368 14.21 -9.00 -13.00
N LYS A 369 13.56 -8.29 -13.93
CA LYS A 369 12.54 -7.27 -13.61
C LYS A 369 11.35 -7.84 -12.80
N VAL A 370 11.08 -9.14 -12.91
CA VAL A 370 10.00 -9.85 -12.20
C VAL A 370 10.46 -10.47 -10.86
N SER A 371 11.66 -10.15 -10.37
CA SER A 371 12.19 -10.74 -9.14
C SER A 371 11.32 -10.45 -7.91
N MET A 372 10.74 -9.25 -7.83
CA MET A 372 9.86 -8.86 -6.70
C MET A 372 8.53 -9.64 -6.72
N GLU A 373 7.94 -9.82 -7.90
CA GLU A 373 6.76 -10.67 -8.10
C GLU A 373 7.09 -12.12 -7.74
N SER A 374 8.23 -12.64 -8.24
CA SER A 374 8.71 -13.99 -7.94
C SER A 374 8.95 -14.21 -6.44
N TYR A 375 9.51 -13.22 -5.73
CA TYR A 375 9.65 -13.25 -4.28
C TYR A 375 8.27 -13.30 -3.60
N THR A 376 7.34 -12.44 -4.00
CA THR A 376 5.99 -12.38 -3.44
C THR A 376 5.25 -13.71 -3.63
N ASP A 377 5.39 -14.34 -4.79
CA ASP A 377 4.84 -15.67 -5.08
C ASP A 377 5.44 -16.76 -4.17
N LEU A 378 6.74 -16.74 -3.94
CA LEU A 378 7.38 -17.70 -3.01
C LEU A 378 6.89 -17.51 -1.58
N ILE A 379 6.70 -16.26 -1.13
CA ILE A 379 6.11 -15.97 0.17
C ILE A 379 4.65 -16.45 0.21
N LYS A 380 3.87 -16.23 -0.85
CA LYS A 380 2.50 -16.73 -0.95
C LYS A 380 2.42 -18.25 -0.82
N ILE A 381 3.27 -18.98 -1.55
CA ILE A 381 3.39 -20.44 -1.41
C ILE A 381 3.75 -20.80 0.04
N SER A 382 4.70 -20.09 0.66
CA SER A 382 5.08 -20.37 2.05
C SER A 382 3.93 -20.16 3.04
N TYR A 383 3.04 -19.19 2.78
CA TYR A 383 1.89 -18.89 3.64
C TYR A 383 0.81 -19.96 3.51
N MET A 384 0.53 -20.42 2.28
CA MET A 384 -0.45 -21.48 2.03
C MET A 384 -0.15 -22.78 2.81
N PHE A 385 1.13 -23.06 3.07
CA PHE A 385 1.58 -24.27 3.75
C PHE A 385 2.32 -23.97 5.06
N SER A 386 1.91 -22.91 5.78
CA SER A 386 2.67 -22.33 6.91
C SER A 386 2.93 -23.29 8.10
N LYS A 387 2.11 -24.34 8.25
CA LYS A 387 2.28 -25.35 9.31
C LYS A 387 3.32 -26.41 8.96
N ASP A 388 3.78 -26.46 7.71
CA ASP A 388 4.81 -27.40 7.27
C ASP A 388 6.23 -26.80 7.34
N LEU A 389 7.21 -27.63 7.71
CA LEU A 389 8.60 -27.18 7.86
C LEU A 389 9.30 -26.87 6.52
N TRP A 390 8.93 -27.57 5.43
CA TRP A 390 9.51 -27.32 4.10
C TRP A 390 9.18 -25.91 3.60
N SER A 391 7.98 -25.40 3.90
CA SER A 391 7.53 -24.07 3.48
C SER A 391 8.26 -22.97 4.26
N ARG A 392 8.59 -23.23 5.54
CA ARG A 392 9.44 -22.36 6.37
C ARG A 392 10.87 -22.30 5.84
N LYS A 393 11.43 -23.45 5.41
CA LYS A 393 12.73 -23.47 4.72
C LYS A 393 12.68 -22.67 3.42
N LEU A 394 11.63 -22.86 2.61
CA LEU A 394 11.42 -22.07 1.39
C LEU A 394 11.37 -20.56 1.68
N ARG A 395 10.64 -20.14 2.71
CA ARG A 395 10.56 -18.74 3.13
C ARG A 395 11.92 -18.17 3.50
N GLY A 396 12.71 -18.90 4.28
CA GLY A 396 14.07 -18.49 4.64
C GLY A 396 14.99 -18.37 3.42
N ILE A 397 14.93 -19.33 2.49
CA ILE A 397 15.70 -19.29 1.23
C ILE A 397 15.24 -18.13 0.35
N ALA A 398 13.94 -17.88 0.21
CA ALA A 398 13.39 -16.77 -0.55
C ALA A 398 13.82 -15.42 0.05
N ALA A 399 13.71 -15.27 1.36
CA ALA A 399 14.16 -14.07 2.08
C ALA A 399 15.66 -13.84 1.92
N TYR A 400 16.49 -14.86 2.15
CA TYR A 400 17.94 -14.75 2.02
C TYR A 400 18.37 -14.51 0.56
N SER A 401 17.75 -15.16 -0.42
CA SER A 401 18.07 -14.97 -1.84
C SER A 401 17.64 -13.59 -2.35
N PHE A 402 16.57 -13.00 -1.81
CA PHE A 402 16.06 -11.69 -2.23
C PHE A 402 16.68 -10.53 -1.43
N TYR A 403 16.66 -10.57 -0.10
CA TYR A 403 17.17 -9.51 0.77
C TYR A 403 18.61 -9.73 1.27
N GLY A 404 19.14 -10.96 1.22
CA GLY A 404 20.37 -11.28 1.96
C GLY A 404 20.11 -11.23 3.46
N LEU A 405 20.91 -10.45 4.19
CA LEU A 405 20.75 -10.18 5.64
C LEU A 405 20.43 -8.71 5.93
N SER A 406 20.11 -7.92 4.90
CA SER A 406 19.86 -6.48 5.02
C SER A 406 18.60 -6.16 5.82
N LYS A 407 17.56 -7.00 5.68
CA LYS A 407 16.25 -6.80 6.29
C LYS A 407 16.13 -7.57 7.60
N LYS A 408 16.52 -6.90 8.69
CA LYS A 408 16.62 -7.48 10.05
C LYS A 408 15.34 -8.17 10.50
N GLU A 409 14.17 -7.65 10.17
CA GLU A 409 12.88 -8.23 10.57
C GLU A 409 12.64 -9.62 9.95
N LEU A 410 13.26 -9.91 8.80
CA LEU A 410 13.14 -11.20 8.13
C LEU A 410 14.20 -12.22 8.55
N ASN A 411 15.26 -11.77 9.23
CA ASN A 411 16.39 -12.62 9.58
C ASN A 411 15.97 -13.82 10.44
N SER A 412 14.97 -13.67 11.30
CA SER A 412 14.46 -14.78 12.11
C SER A 412 13.94 -15.95 11.26
N PHE A 413 13.31 -15.69 10.10
CA PHE A 413 12.88 -16.75 9.18
C PHE A 413 14.07 -17.44 8.48
N ILE A 414 15.12 -16.67 8.16
CA ILE A 414 16.37 -17.20 7.60
C ILE A 414 17.04 -18.11 8.63
N TYR A 415 17.07 -17.71 9.90
CA TYR A 415 17.65 -18.50 10.99
C TYR A 415 16.83 -19.76 11.28
N ILE A 416 15.50 -19.67 11.30
CA ILE A 416 14.63 -20.86 11.38
C ILE A 416 15.01 -21.86 10.30
N SER A 417 15.07 -21.41 9.04
CA SER A 417 15.46 -22.26 7.91
C SER A 417 16.82 -22.92 8.16
N ALA A 418 17.81 -22.17 8.65
CA ALA A 418 19.14 -22.71 8.95
C ALA A 418 19.10 -23.79 10.04
N TYR A 419 18.38 -23.58 11.15
CA TYR A 419 18.31 -24.54 12.26
C TYR A 419 17.72 -25.90 11.88
N ILE A 420 16.82 -25.93 10.90
CA ILE A 420 16.15 -27.16 10.46
C ILE A 420 16.75 -27.74 9.17
N SER A 421 17.73 -27.06 8.56
CA SER A 421 18.36 -27.51 7.32
C SER A 421 19.37 -28.63 7.56
N SER A 422 19.41 -29.57 6.62
CA SER A 422 20.31 -30.73 6.63
C SER A 422 21.76 -30.33 6.38
N PHE A 423 21.99 -29.24 5.67
CA PHE A 423 23.30 -28.64 5.48
C PHE A 423 23.18 -27.11 5.47
N ILE A 424 24.11 -26.42 6.14
CA ILE A 424 24.04 -24.98 6.40
C ILE A 424 25.26 -24.30 5.77
N LYS A 425 25.07 -23.09 5.24
CA LYS A 425 26.17 -22.27 4.73
C LYS A 425 26.98 -21.67 5.87
N SER A 426 28.29 -21.51 5.66
CA SER A 426 29.21 -20.94 6.66
C SER A 426 28.74 -19.60 7.24
N LYS A 427 28.31 -18.64 6.40
CA LYS A 427 27.81 -17.33 6.84
C LYS A 427 26.64 -17.46 7.83
N LEU A 428 25.66 -18.33 7.54
CA LEU A 428 24.52 -18.55 8.43
C LEU A 428 24.93 -19.32 9.68
N LEU A 429 25.81 -20.32 9.55
CA LEU A 429 26.30 -21.13 10.67
C LEU A 429 27.01 -20.27 11.72
N VAL A 430 27.86 -19.32 11.31
CA VAL A 430 28.52 -18.36 12.21
C VAL A 430 27.51 -17.51 12.95
N ILE A 431 26.42 -17.08 12.29
CA ILE A 431 25.40 -16.24 12.91
C ILE A 431 24.57 -17.02 13.93
N ILE A 432 24.11 -18.23 13.56
CA ILE A 432 23.19 -19.00 14.43
C ILE A 432 23.91 -19.80 15.52
N GLN A 433 25.23 -20.03 15.36
CA GLN A 433 26.09 -20.80 16.27
C GLN A 433 27.51 -20.24 16.32
N PRO A 434 27.72 -18.98 16.75
CA PRO A 434 29.04 -18.33 16.72
C PRO A 434 30.10 -19.15 17.47
N ASP A 435 29.78 -19.63 18.67
CA ASP A 435 30.72 -20.36 19.54
C ASP A 435 30.99 -21.81 19.13
N LYS A 436 30.09 -22.41 18.33
CA LYS A 436 30.17 -23.83 17.94
C LYS A 436 30.48 -24.06 16.47
N SER A 437 30.37 -23.03 15.63
CA SER A 437 30.51 -23.13 14.17
C SER A 437 31.80 -23.83 13.73
N GLN A 438 32.93 -23.49 14.35
CA GLN A 438 34.22 -24.13 14.10
C GLN A 438 34.23 -25.61 14.50
N ASN A 439 33.76 -25.94 15.70
CA ASN A 439 33.68 -27.32 16.20
C ASN A 439 32.78 -28.19 15.33
N ILE A 440 31.69 -27.61 14.82
CA ILE A 440 30.74 -28.28 13.92
C ILE A 440 31.44 -28.69 12.63
N LEU A 441 32.13 -27.76 11.95
CA LEU A 441 32.86 -28.07 10.72
C LEU A 441 34.07 -28.99 10.96
N ASP A 442 34.71 -28.89 12.13
CA ASP A 442 35.77 -29.81 12.51
C ASP A 442 35.24 -31.25 12.68
N ALA A 443 34.05 -31.43 13.25
CA ALA A 443 33.40 -32.74 13.31
C ALA A 443 33.07 -33.28 11.91
N TYR A 444 32.46 -32.46 11.04
CA TYR A 444 32.21 -32.82 9.64
C TYR A 444 33.49 -33.23 8.90
N SER A 445 34.57 -32.45 9.02
CA SER A 445 35.85 -32.74 8.33
C SER A 445 36.60 -33.96 8.85
N ARG A 446 36.39 -34.35 10.12
CA ARG A 446 36.94 -35.61 10.66
C ARG A 446 36.29 -36.84 10.03
N ILE A 447 35.00 -36.76 9.73
CA ILE A 447 34.21 -37.87 9.17
C ILE A 447 34.29 -37.87 7.65
N ILE A 448 34.15 -36.71 7.00
CA ILE A 448 34.28 -36.52 5.55
C ILE A 448 35.60 -35.77 5.26
N SER A 449 36.68 -36.54 5.14
CA SER A 449 38.04 -36.01 5.04
C SER A 449 38.39 -35.38 3.68
N ASN A 450 37.56 -35.54 2.65
CA ASN A 450 37.83 -35.09 1.28
C ASN A 450 36.74 -34.14 0.70
N SER A 451 36.04 -33.37 1.54
CA SER A 451 34.98 -32.46 1.06
C SER A 451 35.50 -31.04 0.82
N SER A 452 35.53 -30.61 -0.45
CA SER A 452 35.94 -29.26 -0.84
C SER A 452 35.04 -28.18 -0.22
N THR A 453 33.74 -28.43 -0.09
CA THR A 453 32.79 -27.50 0.52
C THR A 453 33.06 -27.34 2.01
N ILE A 454 33.26 -28.45 2.75
CA ILE A 454 33.52 -28.39 4.19
C ILE A 454 34.83 -27.64 4.45
N PHE A 455 35.90 -27.92 3.69
CA PHE A 455 37.16 -27.20 3.84
C PHE A 455 37.03 -25.71 3.51
N LEU A 456 36.32 -25.36 2.43
CA LEU A 456 36.07 -23.96 2.08
C LEU A 456 35.32 -23.22 3.19
N GLN A 457 34.25 -23.82 3.72
CA GLN A 457 33.51 -23.25 4.84
C GLN A 457 34.38 -23.11 6.08
N LYS A 458 35.22 -24.11 6.38
CA LYS A 458 36.12 -24.09 7.54
C LYS A 458 37.14 -22.96 7.43
N TYR A 459 37.83 -22.84 6.29
CA TYR A 459 38.81 -21.77 6.10
C TYR A 459 38.16 -20.38 6.10
N TYR A 460 36.94 -20.24 5.57
CA TYR A 460 36.19 -19.00 5.67
C TYR A 460 35.94 -18.60 7.13
N ILE A 461 35.45 -19.51 7.97
CA ILE A 461 35.18 -19.24 9.40
C ILE A 461 36.46 -18.93 10.16
N GLN A 462 37.57 -19.58 9.82
CA GLN A 462 38.89 -19.33 10.40
C GLN A 462 39.55 -18.05 9.87
N MET A 463 38.94 -17.35 8.90
CA MET A 463 39.55 -16.24 8.16
C MET A 463 40.91 -16.62 7.54
N ASN A 464 41.07 -17.88 7.14
CA ASN A 464 42.32 -18.43 6.61
C ASN A 464 42.44 -18.20 5.10
N ILE A 465 43.01 -17.05 4.74
CA ILE A 465 43.23 -16.62 3.35
C ILE A 465 44.13 -17.60 2.56
N GLU A 466 45.24 -18.06 3.16
CA GLU A 466 46.17 -19.01 2.52
C GLU A 466 45.46 -20.35 2.24
N GLY A 467 44.70 -20.85 3.22
CA GLY A 467 43.90 -22.06 3.06
C GLY A 467 42.87 -21.96 1.94
N ILE A 468 42.17 -20.83 1.78
CA ILE A 468 41.24 -20.61 0.67
C ILE A 468 41.99 -20.59 -0.67
N ASN A 469 43.15 -19.95 -0.73
CA ASN A 469 43.97 -19.88 -1.94
C ASN A 469 44.47 -21.25 -2.43
N ASP A 470 44.87 -22.11 -1.48
CA ASP A 470 45.40 -23.45 -1.74
C ASP A 470 44.33 -24.45 -2.18
N LEU A 471 43.05 -24.16 -1.94
CA LEU A 471 41.95 -25.00 -2.40
C LEU A 471 41.86 -25.01 -3.93
N LYS A 472 41.72 -26.22 -4.49
CA LYS A 472 41.50 -26.46 -5.92
C LYS A 472 40.03 -26.20 -6.29
N LEU A 473 39.65 -24.93 -6.30
CA LEU A 473 38.31 -24.45 -6.67
C LEU A 473 38.37 -23.55 -7.92
N PRO A 474 37.24 -23.36 -8.62
CA PRO A 474 37.12 -22.33 -9.65
C PRO A 474 37.55 -20.95 -9.12
N GLU A 475 38.27 -20.20 -9.95
CA GLU A 475 38.90 -18.96 -9.51
C GLU A 475 37.88 -17.92 -9.05
N ASN A 476 36.77 -17.75 -9.77
CA ASN A 476 35.70 -16.83 -9.39
C ASN A 476 35.10 -17.10 -8.00
N ARG A 477 34.93 -18.38 -7.64
CA ARG A 477 34.46 -18.79 -6.32
C ARG A 477 35.50 -18.48 -5.25
N LYS A 478 36.77 -18.81 -5.53
CA LYS A 478 37.87 -18.52 -4.61
C LYS A 478 37.98 -17.01 -4.35
N VAL A 479 38.00 -16.19 -5.40
CA VAL A 479 38.05 -14.72 -5.33
C VAL A 479 36.86 -14.19 -4.52
N LYS A 480 35.64 -14.70 -4.72
CA LYS A 480 34.47 -14.29 -3.92
C LYS A 480 34.66 -14.58 -2.44
N TYR A 481 35.10 -15.78 -2.07
CA TYR A 481 35.31 -16.14 -0.67
C TYR A 481 36.44 -15.33 -0.03
N LEU A 482 37.50 -15.03 -0.79
CA LEU A 482 38.55 -14.12 -0.35
C LEU A 482 38.02 -12.70 -0.11
N ALA A 483 37.19 -12.18 -1.02
CA ALA A 483 36.55 -10.87 -0.87
C ALA A 483 35.70 -10.81 0.40
N ASP A 484 34.86 -11.82 0.61
CA ASP A 484 34.06 -11.96 1.84
C ASP A 484 34.97 -12.03 3.08
N THR A 485 36.04 -12.84 3.06
CA THR A 485 36.98 -12.95 4.20
C THR A 485 37.72 -11.65 4.50
N PHE A 486 38.19 -10.92 3.48
CA PHE A 486 38.82 -9.61 3.68
C PHE A 486 37.83 -8.60 4.26
N PHE A 487 36.57 -8.62 3.81
CA PHE A 487 35.52 -7.75 4.31
C PHE A 487 35.27 -8.00 5.80
N GLU A 488 35.04 -9.26 6.19
CA GLU A 488 34.81 -9.63 7.60
C GLU A 488 36.05 -9.41 8.49
N SER A 489 37.24 -9.34 7.90
CA SER A 489 38.50 -9.02 8.60
C SER A 489 38.78 -7.50 8.71
N GLY A 490 37.87 -6.65 8.22
CA GLY A 490 38.04 -5.19 8.20
C GLY A 490 39.07 -4.67 7.18
N GLN A 491 39.52 -5.51 6.24
CA GLN A 491 40.46 -5.13 5.18
C GLN A 491 39.71 -4.67 3.93
N TYR A 492 38.98 -3.56 4.04
CA TYR A 492 38.03 -3.11 3.02
C TYR A 492 38.67 -2.78 1.66
N ASP A 493 39.89 -2.23 1.63
CA ASP A 493 40.64 -2.01 0.38
C ASP A 493 40.90 -3.31 -0.41
N ASN A 494 41.26 -4.38 0.29
CA ASN A 494 41.51 -5.68 -0.33
C ASN A 494 40.19 -6.35 -0.72
N ALA A 495 39.16 -6.21 0.12
CA ALA A 495 37.82 -6.70 -0.18
C ALA A 495 37.26 -6.06 -1.46
N LEU A 496 37.37 -4.73 -1.57
CA LEU A 496 36.92 -3.96 -2.73
C LEU A 496 37.55 -4.47 -4.03
N LYS A 497 38.89 -4.59 -4.07
CA LYS A 497 39.61 -5.11 -5.24
C LYS A 497 39.14 -6.51 -5.63
N MET A 498 38.95 -7.39 -4.65
CA MET A 498 38.51 -8.75 -4.92
C MET A 498 37.04 -8.80 -5.38
N TYR A 499 36.15 -7.98 -4.84
CA TYR A 499 34.76 -7.89 -5.33
C TYR A 499 34.68 -7.33 -6.75
N GLU A 500 35.51 -6.35 -7.11
CA GLU A 500 35.61 -5.85 -8.49
C GLU A 500 36.02 -6.97 -9.45
N LEU A 501 37.02 -7.79 -9.09
CA LEU A 501 37.41 -8.98 -9.86
C LEU A 501 36.27 -10.01 -9.99
N VAL A 502 35.42 -10.16 -8.96
CA VAL A 502 34.23 -11.02 -9.09
C VAL A 502 33.31 -10.48 -10.18
N LEU A 503 33.09 -9.16 -10.26
CA LEU A 503 32.18 -8.56 -11.24
C LEU A 503 32.68 -8.64 -12.70
N GLU A 504 33.97 -8.87 -12.92
CA GLU A 504 34.56 -9.08 -14.25
C GLU A 504 34.22 -10.47 -14.83
N ASP A 505 33.82 -11.43 -14.00
CA ASP A 505 33.44 -12.78 -14.43
C ASP A 505 32.06 -12.78 -15.12
N GLU A 506 31.92 -13.49 -16.24
CA GLU A 506 30.63 -13.58 -16.95
C GLU A 506 29.56 -14.34 -16.14
N LEU A 507 29.97 -15.14 -15.15
CA LEU A 507 29.16 -16.09 -14.40
C LEU A 507 29.08 -15.72 -12.90
N VAL A 508 28.59 -14.52 -12.60
CA VAL A 508 28.38 -14.06 -11.22
C VAL A 508 26.98 -14.41 -10.71
N PHE A 509 26.90 -15.48 -9.92
CA PHE A 509 25.70 -15.77 -9.12
C PHE A 509 25.60 -14.78 -7.96
N ASN A 510 24.66 -13.84 -8.03
CA ASN A 510 24.39 -12.77 -7.07
C ASN A 510 25.14 -11.43 -7.32
N LYS A 511 25.19 -10.94 -8.56
CA LYS A 511 25.79 -9.63 -8.92
C LYS A 511 25.42 -8.50 -7.94
N LEU A 512 24.13 -8.38 -7.60
CA LEU A 512 23.64 -7.32 -6.71
C LEU A 512 24.12 -7.45 -5.24
N GLU A 513 24.37 -8.68 -4.77
CA GLU A 513 24.94 -8.91 -3.43
C GLU A 513 26.40 -8.41 -3.40
N VAL A 514 27.16 -8.68 -4.46
CA VAL A 514 28.54 -8.20 -4.62
C VAL A 514 28.59 -6.68 -4.69
N ILE A 515 27.71 -6.05 -5.47
CA ILE A 515 27.59 -4.59 -5.53
C ILE A 515 27.25 -4.00 -4.16
N SER A 516 26.32 -4.61 -3.42
CA SER A 516 26.00 -4.17 -2.06
C SER A 516 27.23 -4.21 -1.15
N LYS A 517 28.05 -5.25 -1.24
CA LYS A 517 29.29 -5.36 -0.46
C LYS A 517 30.38 -4.37 -0.88
N ILE A 518 30.42 -3.99 -2.16
CA ILE A 518 31.27 -2.90 -2.64
C ILE A 518 30.82 -1.58 -2.01
N ILE A 519 29.51 -1.30 -2.02
CA ILE A 519 28.94 -0.10 -1.38
C ILE A 519 29.27 -0.07 0.12
N ASP A 520 29.05 -1.17 0.84
CA ASP A 520 29.40 -1.27 2.27
C ASP A 520 30.91 -1.01 2.48
N SER A 521 31.79 -1.59 1.65
CA SER A 521 33.24 -1.38 1.74
C SER A 521 33.62 0.09 1.51
N LEU A 522 33.00 0.75 0.54
CA LEU A 522 33.22 2.18 0.27
C LEU A 522 32.77 3.06 1.44
N LEU A 523 31.64 2.73 2.07
CA LEU A 523 31.14 3.46 3.23
C LEU A 523 32.08 3.33 4.44
N GLU A 524 32.57 2.12 4.72
CA GLU A 524 33.53 1.85 5.79
C GLU A 524 34.88 2.56 5.56
N MET A 525 35.23 2.82 4.30
CA MET A 525 36.41 3.61 3.90
C MET A 525 36.15 5.13 3.84
N ASP A 526 34.97 5.62 4.27
CA ASP A 526 34.52 7.01 4.19
C ASP A 526 34.45 7.57 2.74
N ARG A 527 34.42 6.69 1.72
CA ARG A 527 34.28 7.02 0.28
C ARG A 527 32.80 7.17 -0.12
N LYS A 528 32.07 7.99 0.65
CA LYS A 528 30.60 8.12 0.57
C LYS A 528 30.08 8.57 -0.80
N LYS A 529 30.82 9.43 -1.52
CA LYS A 529 30.42 9.92 -2.86
C LYS A 529 30.33 8.78 -3.87
N GLU A 530 31.34 7.93 -3.89
CA GLU A 530 31.41 6.78 -4.80
C GLU A 530 30.35 5.73 -4.45
N ALA A 531 30.09 5.52 -3.16
CA ALA A 531 29.00 4.66 -2.70
C ALA A 531 27.63 5.14 -3.21
N LEU A 532 27.35 6.45 -3.12
CA LEU A 532 26.11 7.05 -3.61
C LEU A 532 25.98 6.94 -5.13
N GLU A 533 27.05 7.26 -5.87
CA GLU A 533 27.08 7.14 -7.34
C GLU A 533 26.82 5.71 -7.79
N LEU A 534 27.47 4.72 -7.15
CA LEU A 534 27.29 3.31 -7.47
C LEU A 534 25.88 2.81 -7.15
N LEU A 535 25.31 3.23 -6.02
CA LEU A 535 23.95 2.86 -5.62
C LEU A 535 22.90 3.40 -6.60
N VAL A 536 22.93 4.71 -6.85
CA VAL A 536 21.95 5.35 -7.74
C VAL A 536 22.13 4.85 -9.17
N GLY A 537 23.36 4.67 -9.65
CA GLY A 537 23.63 4.10 -10.97
C GLY A 537 23.04 2.69 -11.12
N ASN A 538 23.30 1.80 -10.15
CA ASN A 538 22.77 0.43 -10.20
C ASN A 538 21.25 0.36 -10.01
N TYR A 539 20.61 1.34 -9.36
CA TYR A 539 19.16 1.40 -9.26
C TYR A 539 18.49 1.52 -10.63
N PHE A 540 19.04 2.35 -11.52
CA PHE A 540 18.51 2.52 -12.88
C PHE A 540 18.77 1.30 -13.78
N GLU A 541 19.83 0.53 -13.52
CA GLU A 541 20.03 -0.77 -14.17
C GLU A 541 19.07 -1.82 -13.61
N ASN A 542 18.92 -1.87 -12.29
CA ASN A 542 18.13 -2.86 -11.59
C ASN A 542 17.59 -2.33 -10.23
N PRO A 543 16.30 -1.99 -10.16
CA PRO A 543 15.70 -1.44 -8.94
C PRO A 543 15.79 -2.35 -7.71
N THR A 544 15.99 -3.67 -7.89
CA THR A 544 16.08 -4.62 -6.77
C THR A 544 17.32 -4.45 -5.90
N ILE A 545 18.32 -3.66 -6.33
CA ILE A 545 19.49 -3.32 -5.51
C ILE A 545 19.09 -2.71 -4.15
N ILE A 546 18.00 -1.94 -4.11
CA ILE A 546 17.50 -1.30 -2.88
C ILE A 546 17.15 -2.33 -1.80
N TYR A 547 16.76 -3.54 -2.20
CA TYR A 547 16.42 -4.62 -1.27
C TYR A 547 17.65 -5.41 -0.78
N LYS A 548 18.82 -5.25 -1.40
CA LYS A 548 20.06 -5.96 -1.01
C LYS A 548 20.81 -5.32 0.13
N MET A 549 20.45 -4.08 0.49
CA MET A 549 21.10 -3.30 1.54
C MET A 549 20.05 -2.68 2.46
N ASN A 550 20.48 -2.27 3.65
CA ASN A 550 19.64 -1.45 4.50
C ASN A 550 19.76 0.01 4.04
N LEU A 551 18.85 0.45 3.18
CA LEU A 551 18.86 1.79 2.61
C LEU A 551 18.85 2.89 3.70
N ALA A 552 18.19 2.64 4.84
CA ALA A 552 18.18 3.57 5.96
C ALA A 552 19.58 3.76 6.57
N ASP A 553 20.29 2.65 6.81
CA ASP A 553 21.66 2.69 7.35
C ASP A 553 22.61 3.35 6.34
N VAL A 554 22.48 3.03 5.06
CA VAL A 554 23.28 3.63 3.98
C VAL A 554 23.10 5.15 3.93
N ILE A 555 21.86 5.62 3.91
CA ILE A 555 21.56 7.06 3.83
C ILE A 555 22.00 7.82 5.09
N ASN A 556 21.80 7.23 6.27
CA ASN A 556 22.28 7.81 7.52
C ASN A 556 23.81 7.90 7.56
N ASN A 557 24.52 6.94 6.96
CA ASN A 557 25.99 6.96 6.89
C ASN A 557 26.53 7.94 5.85
N ILE A 558 25.85 8.15 4.71
CA ILE A 558 26.36 8.97 3.60
C ILE A 558 26.49 10.47 3.96
N GLU A 559 25.95 10.95 5.10
CA GLU A 559 25.97 12.37 5.51
C GLU A 559 25.60 13.32 4.35
N ILE A 560 24.44 13.07 3.73
CA ILE A 560 24.06 13.68 2.44
C ILE A 560 24.14 15.21 2.43
N ASN A 561 23.94 15.88 3.57
CA ASN A 561 24.03 17.35 3.68
C ASN A 561 25.44 17.90 3.39
N LYS A 562 26.48 17.06 3.39
CA LYS A 562 27.86 17.41 3.01
C LYS A 562 28.18 17.01 1.56
N MET A 563 27.24 16.41 0.85
CA MET A 563 27.43 16.02 -0.55
C MET A 563 27.39 17.21 -1.49
N ASP A 564 27.93 16.98 -2.68
CA ASP A 564 27.86 17.94 -3.78
C ASP A 564 26.40 18.19 -4.18
N LYS A 565 25.90 19.38 -3.82
CA LYS A 565 24.54 19.83 -4.11
C LYS A 565 24.23 19.88 -5.61
N SER A 566 25.25 19.95 -6.47
CA SER A 566 25.06 19.92 -7.93
C SER A 566 24.73 18.53 -8.48
N SER A 567 24.79 17.47 -7.67
CA SER A 567 24.54 16.09 -8.09
C SER A 567 23.06 15.71 -8.02
N LEU A 568 22.51 15.20 -9.12
CA LEU A 568 21.16 14.61 -9.17
C LEU A 568 20.99 13.39 -8.25
N ASN A 569 22.08 12.72 -7.85
CA ASN A 569 21.98 11.52 -7.02
C ASN A 569 21.41 11.82 -5.63
N VAL A 570 21.62 13.03 -5.11
CA VAL A 570 21.17 13.47 -3.78
C VAL A 570 19.64 13.58 -3.68
N PRO A 571 18.94 14.34 -4.54
CA PRO A 571 17.48 14.37 -4.51
C PRO A 571 16.86 13.01 -4.88
N ILE A 572 17.51 12.24 -5.79
CA ILE A 572 17.05 10.89 -6.15
C ILE A 572 17.09 9.96 -4.94
N ILE A 573 18.18 9.92 -4.18
CA ILE A 573 18.31 8.97 -3.07
C ILE A 573 17.33 9.27 -1.93
N TYR A 574 17.07 10.55 -1.63
CA TYR A 574 16.04 10.94 -0.66
C TYR A 574 14.63 10.57 -1.14
N HIS A 575 14.35 10.74 -2.42
CA HIS A 575 13.07 10.29 -2.97
C HIS A 575 12.92 8.76 -2.91
N LEU A 576 13.99 7.99 -3.19
CA LEU A 576 14.00 6.54 -3.01
C LEU A 576 13.79 6.12 -1.55
N TYR A 577 14.37 6.85 -0.59
CA TYR A 577 14.13 6.61 0.83
C TYR A 577 12.65 6.77 1.18
N ASN A 578 11.99 7.81 0.70
CA ASN A 578 10.57 8.03 0.97
C ASN A 578 9.70 6.91 0.38
N ILE A 579 10.03 6.42 -0.82
CA ILE A 579 9.28 5.31 -1.44
C ILE A 579 9.47 3.99 -0.68
N TYR A 580 10.70 3.66 -0.29
CA TYR A 580 11.06 2.31 0.14
C TYR A 580 11.27 2.14 1.64
N VAL A 581 11.41 3.23 2.40
CA VAL A 581 11.71 3.22 3.84
C VAL A 581 10.63 3.94 4.63
N SER A 582 10.53 5.27 4.51
CA SER A 582 9.68 6.11 5.37
C SER A 582 9.65 7.57 4.91
N ASP A 583 8.56 8.28 5.23
CA ASP A 583 8.37 9.70 4.91
C ASP A 583 9.08 10.67 5.88
N ASP A 584 9.81 10.17 6.89
CA ASP A 584 10.50 11.01 7.89
C ASP A 584 11.59 11.93 7.31
N LYS A 585 11.99 11.71 6.06
CA LYS A 585 12.96 12.53 5.32
C LYS A 585 12.32 13.38 4.20
N GLU A 586 11.00 13.57 4.20
CA GLU A 586 10.32 14.46 3.24
C GLU A 586 10.87 15.89 3.22
N GLY A 587 11.14 16.47 4.39
CA GLY A 587 11.78 17.78 4.48
C GLY A 587 13.12 17.81 3.77
N ALA A 588 14.00 16.85 4.07
CA ALA A 588 15.33 16.76 3.45
C ALA A 588 15.27 16.52 1.94
N ARG A 589 14.26 15.77 1.44
CA ARG A 589 14.01 15.63 0.00
C ARG A 589 13.66 16.98 -0.62
N ASN A 590 12.76 17.74 -0.01
CA ASN A 590 12.34 19.04 -0.53
C ASN A 590 13.50 20.05 -0.50
N ASP A 591 14.28 20.08 0.59
CA ASP A 591 15.50 20.90 0.70
C ASP A 591 16.51 20.52 -0.39
N SER A 592 16.72 19.22 -0.63
CA SER A 592 17.65 18.74 -1.66
C SER A 592 17.23 19.07 -3.09
N TYR A 593 15.92 19.21 -3.33
CA TYR A 593 15.39 19.66 -4.60
C TYR A 593 15.73 21.15 -4.82
N GLU A 594 15.57 22.00 -3.81
CA GLU A 594 15.92 23.42 -3.90
C GLU A 594 17.43 23.64 -4.01
N ASP A 595 18.21 22.96 -3.16
CA ASP A 595 19.67 22.99 -3.16
C ASP A 595 20.25 22.63 -4.53
N PHE A 596 19.65 21.65 -5.20
CA PHE A 596 20.06 21.23 -6.54
C PHE A 596 19.81 22.31 -7.59
N LEU A 597 18.63 22.94 -7.58
CA LEU A 597 18.31 24.03 -8.50
C LEU A 597 19.21 25.25 -8.27
N GLU A 598 19.42 25.61 -7.00
CA GLU A 598 20.31 26.72 -6.62
C GLU A 598 21.75 26.47 -7.06
N ALA A 599 22.26 25.25 -6.88
CA ALA A 599 23.62 24.88 -7.31
C ALA A 599 23.83 25.02 -8.83
N TRP A 600 22.77 24.86 -9.62
CA TRP A 600 22.76 25.08 -11.06
C TRP A 600 22.35 26.51 -11.47
N GLY A 601 22.15 27.41 -10.49
CA GLY A 601 21.85 28.82 -10.71
C GLY A 601 20.46 29.07 -11.29
N VAL A 602 19.51 28.15 -11.09
CA VAL A 602 18.14 28.24 -11.61
C VAL A 602 17.13 28.26 -10.47
N SER A 603 16.02 28.98 -10.65
CA SER A 603 14.92 29.04 -9.68
C SER A 603 13.77 28.08 -9.99
N LYS A 604 13.75 27.52 -11.20
CA LYS A 604 12.65 26.69 -11.72
C LYS A 604 13.20 25.47 -12.48
N PRO A 605 12.62 24.27 -12.31
CA PRO A 605 13.06 23.06 -13.01
C PRO A 605 13.11 23.20 -14.53
N SER A 606 12.17 23.93 -15.12
CA SER A 606 12.09 24.20 -16.56
C SER A 606 13.25 25.02 -17.11
N LEU A 607 14.10 25.62 -16.27
CA LEU A 607 15.28 26.34 -16.72
C LEU A 607 16.53 25.44 -16.84
N LEU A 608 16.47 24.20 -16.37
CA LEU A 608 17.60 23.27 -16.46
C LEU A 608 17.90 22.86 -17.91
N GLY A 609 19.20 22.82 -18.25
CA GLY A 609 19.73 22.32 -19.51
C GLY A 609 19.85 20.79 -19.49
N ILE A 610 18.93 20.10 -20.16
CA ILE A 610 18.77 18.64 -20.06
C ILE A 610 20.02 17.87 -20.53
N GLU A 611 20.71 18.40 -21.55
CA GLU A 611 21.89 17.78 -22.17
C GLU A 611 23.08 17.62 -21.21
N GLN A 612 23.06 18.29 -20.06
CA GLN A 612 24.15 18.29 -19.08
C GLN A 612 24.08 17.08 -18.13
N PHE A 613 23.03 16.26 -18.22
CA PHE A 613 22.74 15.20 -17.27
C PHE A 613 22.54 13.84 -17.94
N GLU A 614 22.78 12.76 -17.19
CA GLU A 614 22.39 11.42 -17.64
C GLU A 614 20.86 11.35 -17.86
N LYS A 615 20.46 10.97 -19.08
CA LYS A 615 19.07 11.00 -19.55
C LYS A 615 18.08 10.34 -18.57
N GLN A 616 18.42 9.17 -18.04
CA GLN A 616 17.53 8.43 -17.11
C GLN A 616 17.34 9.16 -15.77
N LYS A 617 18.40 9.79 -15.23
CA LYS A 617 18.36 10.51 -13.95
C LYS A 617 17.56 11.81 -14.06
N ILE A 618 17.75 12.58 -15.14
CA ILE A 618 17.01 13.83 -15.32
C ILE A 618 15.52 13.59 -15.62
N ILE A 619 15.20 12.53 -16.37
CA ILE A 619 13.80 12.08 -16.55
C ILE A 619 13.19 11.72 -15.19
N TYR A 620 13.91 10.96 -14.36
CA TYR A 620 13.43 10.59 -13.03
C TYR A 620 13.19 11.81 -12.13
N PHE A 621 14.12 12.76 -12.13
CA PHE A 621 14.02 14.01 -11.37
C PHE A 621 12.78 14.81 -11.80
N PHE A 622 12.60 15.08 -13.09
CA PHE A 622 11.42 15.79 -13.58
C PHE A 622 10.12 15.04 -13.34
N ARG A 623 10.09 13.73 -13.52
CA ARG A 623 8.86 12.93 -13.39
C ARG A 623 8.41 12.78 -11.94
N ASN A 624 9.35 12.41 -11.04
CA ASN A 624 9.01 11.94 -9.70
C ASN A 624 9.35 12.95 -8.59
N ILE A 625 10.24 13.91 -8.85
CA ILE A 625 10.68 14.90 -7.84
C ILE A 625 10.10 16.28 -8.15
N CYS A 626 10.09 16.73 -9.42
CA CYS A 626 9.44 17.98 -9.82
C CYS A 626 7.91 17.86 -9.94
N THR A 627 7.28 17.25 -8.94
CA THR A 627 5.81 17.14 -8.85
C THR A 627 5.20 18.40 -8.24
N GLN A 628 3.91 18.65 -8.48
CA GLN A 628 3.25 19.86 -7.95
C GLN A 628 3.40 20.00 -6.43
N ASN A 629 3.27 18.89 -5.68
CA ASN A 629 3.38 18.89 -4.22
C ASN A 629 4.78 19.32 -3.72
N ILE A 630 5.85 18.88 -4.39
CA ILE A 630 7.22 19.23 -4.02
C ILE A 630 7.56 20.64 -4.50
N MET A 631 7.16 21.00 -5.72
CA MET A 631 7.40 22.36 -6.23
C MET A 631 6.68 23.42 -5.40
N ALA A 632 5.49 23.12 -4.86
CA ALA A 632 4.72 24.03 -4.02
C ALA A 632 5.39 24.38 -2.68
N THR A 633 6.41 23.64 -2.25
CA THR A 633 7.19 24.03 -1.06
C THR A 633 8.20 25.12 -1.34
N SER A 634 8.41 25.47 -2.62
CA SER A 634 9.45 26.40 -3.00
C SER A 634 9.02 27.87 -2.93
N ILE A 635 9.92 28.71 -2.42
CA ILE A 635 9.71 30.15 -2.27
C ILE A 635 9.56 30.91 -3.60
N PHE A 636 9.88 30.27 -4.73
CA PHE A 636 9.80 30.88 -6.07
C PHE A 636 8.41 30.78 -6.72
N PHE A 637 7.43 30.17 -6.04
CA PHE A 637 6.04 30.09 -6.50
C PHE A 637 5.11 30.78 -5.50
N ASP A 638 4.51 31.89 -5.91
CA ASP A 638 3.61 32.69 -5.07
C ASP A 638 2.19 32.10 -5.00
N SER A 639 1.82 31.24 -5.96
CA SER A 639 0.50 30.66 -6.06
C SER A 639 0.49 29.23 -6.64
N GLN A 640 -0.58 28.49 -6.36
CA GLN A 640 -0.84 27.19 -6.99
C GLN A 640 -0.85 27.29 -8.53
N SER A 641 -1.28 28.43 -9.09
CA SER A 641 -1.26 28.63 -10.54
C SER A 641 0.16 28.70 -11.09
N ASP A 642 1.13 29.21 -10.32
CA ASP A 642 2.53 29.28 -10.73
C ASP A 642 3.18 27.90 -10.74
N VAL A 643 2.84 27.07 -9.76
CA VAL A 643 3.25 25.66 -9.68
C VAL A 643 2.67 24.86 -10.85
N GLU A 644 1.38 25.01 -11.13
CA GLU A 644 0.70 24.35 -12.25
C GLU A 644 1.32 24.77 -13.60
N ASN A 645 1.58 26.06 -13.80
CA ASN A 645 2.26 26.59 -14.99
C ASN A 645 3.63 25.93 -15.18
N GLU A 646 4.42 25.86 -14.12
CA GLU A 646 5.73 25.23 -14.16
C GLU A 646 5.63 23.74 -14.47
N ARG A 647 4.67 23.03 -13.84
CA ARG A 647 4.45 21.60 -14.10
C ARG A 647 4.08 21.32 -15.55
N LEU A 648 3.24 22.16 -16.16
CA LEU A 648 2.91 22.06 -17.59
C LEU A 648 4.18 22.12 -18.44
N ILE A 649 5.08 23.06 -18.17
CA ILE A 649 6.35 23.20 -18.91
C ILE A 649 7.26 21.99 -18.68
N VAL A 650 7.33 21.47 -17.45
CA VAL A 650 8.09 20.25 -17.14
C VAL A 650 7.52 19.03 -17.89
N CYS A 651 6.20 18.87 -17.94
CA CYS A 651 5.54 17.78 -18.68
C CYS A 651 5.76 17.88 -20.20
N GLN A 652 5.78 19.10 -20.75
CA GLN A 652 6.15 19.34 -22.14
C GLN A 652 7.59 18.88 -22.42
N LYS A 653 8.55 19.28 -21.57
CA LYS A 653 9.94 18.81 -21.68
C LYS A 653 10.06 17.29 -21.57
N LEU A 654 9.34 16.68 -20.63
CA LEU A 654 9.28 15.22 -20.47
C LEU A 654 8.76 14.54 -21.74
N SER A 655 7.78 15.14 -22.43
CA SER A 655 7.25 14.63 -23.70
C SER A 655 8.28 14.63 -24.83
N GLU A 656 9.28 15.52 -24.77
CA GLU A 656 10.38 15.58 -25.76
C GLU A 656 11.46 14.52 -25.49
N ILE A 657 11.71 14.18 -24.21
CA ILE A 657 12.85 13.34 -23.82
C ILE A 657 12.49 11.90 -23.43
N ASP A 658 11.25 11.62 -23.01
CA ASP A 658 10.75 10.31 -22.58
C ASP A 658 9.55 9.86 -23.45
N ALA A 659 9.87 9.44 -24.69
CA ALA A 659 8.88 9.05 -25.68
C ALA A 659 8.02 7.85 -25.26
N ASP A 660 8.55 6.93 -24.46
CA ASP A 660 7.84 5.72 -24.01
C ASP A 660 6.67 6.04 -23.07
N HIS A 661 6.69 7.21 -22.42
CA HIS A 661 5.69 7.64 -21.45
C HIS A 661 4.92 8.89 -21.89
N ILE A 662 4.99 9.27 -23.16
CA ILE A 662 4.36 10.50 -23.68
C ILE A 662 2.86 10.60 -23.35
N SER A 663 2.14 9.47 -23.33
CA SER A 663 0.72 9.44 -23.00
C SER A 663 0.44 9.93 -21.58
N ILE A 664 1.29 9.56 -20.61
CA ILE A 664 1.17 9.95 -19.21
C ILE A 664 1.29 11.47 -19.08
N TYR A 665 2.27 12.07 -19.77
CA TYR A 665 2.48 13.51 -19.72
C TYR A 665 1.39 14.29 -20.45
N THR A 666 0.91 13.77 -21.59
CA THR A 666 -0.20 14.41 -22.31
C THR A 666 -1.49 14.39 -21.51
N ASP A 667 -1.76 13.32 -20.77
CA ASP A 667 -2.94 13.24 -19.91
C ASP A 667 -2.80 14.19 -18.71
N GLU A 668 -1.63 14.24 -18.07
CA GLU A 668 -1.36 15.21 -16.99
C GLU A 668 -1.51 16.68 -17.46
N ILE A 669 -1.04 17.02 -18.67
CA ILE A 669 -1.21 18.35 -19.27
C ILE A 669 -2.70 18.70 -19.46
N LYS A 670 -3.51 17.75 -19.92
CA LYS A 670 -4.96 17.93 -20.12
C LYS A 670 -5.65 18.19 -18.79
N ASP A 671 -5.38 17.36 -17.79
CA ASP A 671 -6.03 17.43 -16.48
C ASP A 671 -5.72 18.76 -15.77
N ILE A 672 -4.46 19.19 -15.78
CA ILE A 672 -4.05 20.48 -15.20
C ILE A 672 -4.71 21.65 -15.95
N THR A 673 -4.69 21.64 -17.29
CA THR A 673 -5.25 22.73 -18.11
C THR A 673 -6.76 22.86 -17.93
N GLN A 674 -7.49 21.73 -17.96
CA GLN A 674 -8.94 21.70 -17.77
C GLN A 674 -9.32 22.21 -16.37
N SER A 675 -8.68 21.69 -15.33
CA SER A 675 -8.96 22.09 -13.94
C SER A 675 -8.72 23.58 -13.70
N ARG A 676 -7.68 24.14 -14.34
CA ARG A 676 -7.36 25.58 -14.26
C ARG A 676 -8.39 26.44 -14.98
N MET A 677 -8.80 26.07 -16.19
CA MET A 677 -9.76 26.83 -16.97
C MET A 677 -11.18 26.77 -16.38
N VAL A 678 -11.59 25.63 -15.85
CA VAL A 678 -12.86 25.50 -15.12
C VAL A 678 -12.86 26.39 -13.89
N ARG A 679 -11.78 26.40 -13.09
CA ARG A 679 -11.65 27.32 -11.93
C ARG A 679 -11.70 28.79 -12.35
N LYS A 680 -11.18 29.14 -13.53
CA LYS A 680 -11.24 30.49 -14.10
C LYS A 680 -12.67 30.86 -14.54
N GLY A 681 -13.36 29.98 -15.25
CA GLY A 681 -14.75 30.18 -15.69
C GLY A 681 -15.78 30.21 -14.55
N ILE A 682 -15.61 29.39 -13.50
CA ILE A 682 -16.46 29.39 -12.30
C ILE A 682 -16.34 30.72 -11.54
N ARG A 683 -15.13 31.31 -11.47
CA ARG A 683 -14.90 32.61 -10.81
C ARG A 683 -15.59 33.78 -11.51
N GLU A 684 -15.90 33.65 -12.79
CA GLU A 684 -16.53 34.72 -13.58
C GLU A 684 -18.06 34.68 -13.56
N ILE A 685 -18.69 33.58 -13.08
CA ILE A 685 -20.14 33.35 -13.25
C ILE A 685 -20.95 33.17 -11.94
N GLU A 686 -20.37 32.84 -10.78
CA GLU A 686 -21.19 32.22 -9.70
C GLU A 686 -21.57 33.05 -8.46
N ASN A 687 -22.85 32.89 -8.06
CA ASN A 687 -23.42 33.26 -6.75
C ASN A 687 -23.35 32.10 -5.71
N SER A 688 -23.03 30.86 -6.11
CA SER A 688 -22.81 29.70 -5.22
C SER A 688 -21.32 29.33 -5.18
N LYS A 689 -20.85 28.74 -4.07
CA LYS A 689 -19.44 28.37 -3.86
C LYS A 689 -19.24 26.91 -3.40
N ILE A 690 -20.25 26.06 -3.60
CA ILE A 690 -20.21 24.64 -3.23
C ILE A 690 -20.00 23.80 -4.49
N TYR A 691 -18.88 23.10 -4.58
CA TYR A 691 -18.51 22.28 -5.73
C TYR A 691 -17.66 21.07 -5.29
N VAL A 692 -17.79 19.95 -6.02
CA VAL A 692 -17.01 18.72 -5.88
C VAL A 692 -16.84 18.12 -7.29
N ASP A 693 -15.62 17.72 -7.66
CA ASP A 693 -15.36 17.07 -8.96
C ASP A 693 -15.60 15.56 -8.89
N ILE A 694 -16.82 15.15 -9.25
CA ILE A 694 -17.26 13.76 -9.23
C ILE A 694 -16.47 12.88 -10.21
N GLU A 695 -16.13 13.41 -11.39
CA GLU A 695 -15.41 12.63 -12.40
C GLU A 695 -13.94 12.44 -12.00
N GLY A 696 -13.30 13.47 -11.44
CA GLY A 696 -11.98 13.38 -10.83
C GLY A 696 -11.93 12.34 -9.70
N ILE A 697 -12.93 12.34 -8.81
CA ILE A 697 -13.07 11.33 -7.75
C ILE A 697 -13.20 9.93 -8.35
N LYS A 698 -14.12 9.71 -9.30
CA LYS A 698 -14.32 8.40 -9.95
C LYS A 698 -13.04 7.87 -10.60
N ASN A 699 -12.30 8.73 -11.30
CA ASN A 699 -11.05 8.35 -11.95
C ASN A 699 -9.96 8.01 -10.94
N SER A 700 -9.83 8.80 -9.86
CA SER A 700 -8.84 8.54 -8.80
C SER A 700 -9.09 7.19 -8.09
N LEU A 701 -10.36 6.84 -7.87
CA LEU A 701 -10.78 5.64 -7.19
C LEU A 701 -10.79 4.40 -8.10
N GLN A 702 -10.77 4.57 -9.43
CA GLN A 702 -10.95 3.47 -10.38
C GLN A 702 -9.93 2.34 -10.23
N LYS A 703 -8.68 2.65 -9.88
CA LYS A 703 -7.63 1.65 -9.71
C LYS A 703 -7.76 0.86 -8.41
N THR A 704 -8.20 1.48 -7.31
CA THR A 704 -8.27 0.85 -5.97
C THR A 704 -9.60 0.16 -5.72
N LEU A 705 -10.72 0.83 -6.04
CA LEU A 705 -12.06 0.36 -5.71
C LEU A 705 -12.61 -0.71 -6.66
N ARG A 706 -12.18 -0.73 -7.91
CA ARG A 706 -12.73 -1.66 -8.92
C ARG A 706 -12.45 -3.12 -8.57
N GLU A 707 -11.27 -3.43 -8.05
CA GLU A 707 -10.93 -4.79 -7.59
C GLU A 707 -11.76 -5.20 -6.37
N ASN A 708 -11.92 -4.30 -5.41
CA ASN A 708 -12.77 -4.52 -4.23
C ASN A 708 -14.24 -4.71 -4.61
N PHE A 709 -14.73 -3.97 -5.62
CA PHE A 709 -16.09 -4.11 -6.14
C PHE A 709 -16.32 -5.44 -6.87
N ILE A 710 -15.36 -5.88 -7.69
CA ILE A 710 -15.42 -7.20 -8.35
C ILE A 710 -15.47 -8.30 -7.27
N ARG A 711 -14.66 -8.17 -6.22
CA ARG A 711 -14.65 -9.11 -5.09
C ARG A 711 -15.99 -9.07 -4.34
N TYR A 712 -16.53 -7.89 -4.06
CA TYR A 712 -17.86 -7.70 -3.46
C TYR A 712 -18.95 -8.43 -4.27
N LYS A 713 -18.91 -8.34 -5.60
CA LYS A 713 -19.85 -9.04 -6.50
C LYS A 713 -19.68 -10.55 -6.56
N SER A 714 -18.47 -11.06 -6.30
CA SER A 714 -18.20 -12.50 -6.34
C SER A 714 -18.84 -13.27 -5.17
N PHE A 715 -19.27 -12.56 -4.12
CA PHE A 715 -19.98 -13.13 -2.99
C PHE A 715 -21.50 -13.21 -3.25
N ASP A 716 -22.15 -14.24 -2.72
CA ASP A 716 -23.55 -14.53 -3.05
C ASP A 716 -24.52 -13.52 -2.41
N PHE A 717 -25.53 -13.07 -3.19
CA PHE A 717 -26.54 -12.10 -2.74
C PHE A 717 -27.67 -12.74 -1.92
N ALA A 718 -27.75 -14.07 -1.90
CA ALA A 718 -28.86 -14.83 -1.33
C ALA A 718 -28.82 -14.99 0.19
N ASN A 719 -27.69 -14.69 0.84
CA ASN A 719 -27.64 -14.63 2.29
C ASN A 719 -28.24 -13.29 2.74
N ASN A 720 -29.52 -13.31 3.17
CA ASN A 720 -30.05 -12.28 4.06
C ASN A 720 -29.00 -12.02 5.14
N HIS A 721 -28.69 -10.74 5.41
CA HIS A 721 -27.79 -10.30 6.47
C HIS A 721 -27.99 -11.11 7.75
N SER A 722 -27.25 -12.20 7.89
CA SER A 722 -26.87 -12.68 9.18
C SER A 722 -25.95 -11.59 9.69
N ASN A 723 -26.36 -10.94 10.78
CA ASN A 723 -25.51 -10.12 11.63
C ASN A 723 -24.08 -10.64 11.63
N PRO A 724 -23.05 -9.78 11.78
CA PRO A 724 -21.67 -10.23 11.92
C PRO A 724 -21.64 -11.49 12.78
N ASN A 725 -21.16 -12.61 12.20
CA ASN A 725 -21.20 -13.89 12.88
C ASN A 725 -20.22 -13.80 14.05
N TYR A 726 -20.72 -13.35 15.20
CA TYR A 726 -19.96 -13.35 16.43
C TYR A 726 -19.88 -14.79 16.89
N ILE A 727 -18.66 -15.31 17.03
CA ILE A 727 -18.47 -16.52 17.80
C ILE A 727 -18.28 -16.12 19.26
N LEU A 728 -19.21 -16.57 20.10
CA LEU A 728 -19.11 -16.51 21.55
C LEU A 728 -18.02 -17.50 22.01
N ILE A 729 -16.87 -16.98 22.46
CA ILE A 729 -15.87 -17.82 23.16
C ILE A 729 -16.37 -18.20 24.56
N ASP A 730 -17.04 -17.25 25.23
CA ASP A 730 -17.69 -17.39 26.54
C ASP A 730 -18.86 -16.39 26.63
N LYS A 731 -19.67 -16.40 27.70
CA LYS A 731 -20.86 -15.55 27.90
C LYS A 731 -20.63 -14.04 27.71
N GLU A 732 -19.37 -13.57 27.68
CA GLU A 732 -18.99 -12.16 27.61
C GLU A 732 -18.14 -11.78 26.38
N ILE A 733 -17.57 -12.74 25.63
CA ILE A 733 -16.64 -12.43 24.52
C ILE A 733 -17.25 -12.80 23.18
N ASN A 734 -17.70 -11.79 22.44
CA ASN A 734 -18.12 -11.89 21.05
C ASN A 734 -16.92 -11.65 20.12
N LEU A 735 -16.30 -12.71 19.62
CA LEU A 735 -15.34 -12.56 18.54
C LEU A 735 -16.06 -12.41 17.23
N MET A 736 -15.87 -11.28 16.57
CA MET A 736 -16.25 -11.12 15.18
C MET A 736 -15.43 -12.14 14.38
N LEU A 737 -16.09 -13.16 13.80
CA LEU A 737 -15.54 -13.77 12.59
C LEU A 737 -15.33 -12.64 11.58
N PRO A 738 -14.43 -12.80 10.58
CA PRO A 738 -14.49 -11.96 9.40
C PRO A 738 -15.97 -11.89 9.01
N SER A 739 -16.59 -10.72 9.24
CA SER A 739 -17.96 -10.45 8.84
C SER A 739 -18.07 -10.83 7.40
N ASP A 740 -19.28 -11.19 6.97
CA ASP A 740 -19.64 -11.38 5.57
C ASP A 740 -18.70 -10.51 4.72
N GLU A 741 -17.73 -11.14 4.05
CA GLU A 741 -16.56 -10.44 3.51
C GLU A 741 -17.02 -9.36 2.54
N ARG A 742 -18.20 -9.61 1.95
CA ARG A 742 -19.03 -8.71 1.21
C ARG A 742 -19.44 -7.43 1.97
N TRP A 743 -19.92 -7.52 3.22
CA TRP A 743 -20.23 -6.37 4.08
C TRP A 743 -19.01 -5.52 4.39
N ASN A 744 -17.86 -6.13 4.73
CA ASN A 744 -16.64 -5.37 5.00
C ASN A 744 -16.12 -4.66 3.75
N LEU A 745 -16.14 -5.34 2.61
CA LEU A 745 -15.82 -4.72 1.33
C LEU A 745 -16.77 -3.56 1.07
N PHE A 746 -18.08 -3.75 1.28
CA PHE A 746 -19.07 -2.70 1.12
C PHE A 746 -18.81 -1.50 2.02
N SER A 747 -18.67 -1.69 3.34
CA SER A 747 -18.46 -0.60 4.29
C SER A 747 -17.17 0.17 4.01
N ASN A 748 -16.07 -0.55 3.70
CA ASN A 748 -14.80 0.08 3.38
C ASN A 748 -14.89 0.90 2.09
N MET A 749 -15.56 0.36 1.06
CA MET A 749 -15.75 1.08 -0.19
C MET A 749 -16.59 2.36 0.01
N VAL A 750 -17.66 2.31 0.81
CA VAL A 750 -18.48 3.49 1.14
C VAL A 750 -17.66 4.55 1.87
N ILE A 751 -16.84 4.15 2.85
CA ILE A 751 -15.96 5.05 3.59
C ILE A 751 -14.90 5.68 2.68
N GLU A 752 -14.26 4.90 1.81
CA GLU A 752 -13.23 5.39 0.87
C GLU A 752 -13.82 6.41 -0.13
N ILE A 753 -15.04 6.16 -0.63
CA ILE A 753 -15.76 7.11 -1.49
C ILE A 753 -16.09 8.40 -0.73
N ARG A 754 -16.58 8.30 0.51
CA ARG A 754 -16.84 9.48 1.37
C ARG A 754 -15.57 10.30 1.57
N ASP A 755 -14.46 9.67 1.95
CA ASP A 755 -13.22 10.37 2.27
C ASP A 755 -12.65 11.07 1.03
N SER A 756 -12.78 10.46 -0.16
CA SER A 756 -12.41 11.11 -1.42
C SER A 756 -13.33 12.29 -1.76
N PHE A 757 -14.65 12.13 -1.59
CA PHE A 757 -15.63 13.20 -1.81
C PHE A 757 -15.41 14.42 -0.90
N VAL A 758 -15.06 14.16 0.36
CA VAL A 758 -14.98 15.19 1.38
C VAL A 758 -13.58 15.80 1.48
N SER A 759 -12.54 14.97 1.57
CA SER A 759 -11.19 15.37 2.00
C SER A 759 -10.14 15.37 0.89
N SER A 760 -10.48 14.98 -0.34
CA SER A 760 -9.56 15.12 -1.47
C SER A 760 -9.19 16.58 -1.68
N LYS A 761 -7.89 16.88 -1.69
CA LYS A 761 -7.38 18.25 -1.89
C LYS A 761 -7.65 18.77 -3.30
N GLU A 762 -7.64 17.88 -4.29
CA GLU A 762 -7.79 18.21 -5.71
C GLU A 762 -9.26 18.21 -6.15
N TYR A 763 -10.05 17.24 -5.68
CA TYR A 763 -11.38 16.97 -6.21
C TYR A 763 -12.51 17.07 -5.17
N GLY A 764 -12.17 17.10 -3.88
CA GLY A 764 -13.11 16.98 -2.76
C GLY A 764 -13.60 18.34 -2.24
N LEU A 765 -14.68 18.30 -1.46
CA LEU A 765 -15.36 19.47 -0.93
C LEU A 765 -14.44 20.40 -0.12
N ASP A 766 -13.57 19.84 0.73
CA ASP A 766 -12.70 20.64 1.61
C ASP A 766 -11.71 21.52 0.83
N GLY A 767 -11.22 21.04 -0.32
CA GLY A 767 -10.34 21.81 -1.21
C GLY A 767 -11.03 23.09 -1.72
N TYR A 768 -12.27 22.97 -2.19
CA TYR A 768 -13.07 24.10 -2.67
C TYR A 768 -13.49 25.04 -1.54
N LEU A 769 -13.86 24.51 -0.37
CA LEU A 769 -14.16 25.33 0.81
C LEU A 769 -12.93 26.13 1.27
N SER A 770 -11.74 25.52 1.20
CA SER A 770 -10.49 26.17 1.56
C SER A 770 -10.23 27.40 0.69
N VAL A 771 -10.22 27.22 -0.63
CA VAL A 771 -9.84 28.27 -1.58
C VAL A 771 -10.98 29.28 -1.84
N GLY A 772 -12.22 28.81 -1.94
CA GLY A 772 -13.36 29.65 -2.35
C GLY A 772 -14.03 30.42 -1.21
N ILE A 773 -13.91 29.93 0.03
CA ILE A 773 -14.62 30.49 1.19
C ILE A 773 -13.65 30.86 2.33
N ARG A 774 -12.85 29.93 2.85
CA ARG A 774 -12.03 30.13 4.06
C ARG A 774 -10.82 31.05 3.83
N HIS A 775 -10.13 30.96 2.70
CA HIS A 775 -8.98 31.81 2.40
C HIS A 775 -9.39 33.19 1.88
N GLY A 776 -9.37 34.18 2.77
CA GLY A 776 -9.51 35.61 2.47
C GLY A 776 -10.89 36.07 2.01
N THR A 777 -11.71 35.19 1.46
CA THR A 777 -12.93 35.58 0.74
C THR A 777 -14.10 35.88 1.68
N LEU A 778 -14.39 34.99 2.64
CA LEU A 778 -15.44 35.23 3.65
C LEU A 778 -15.09 36.43 4.54
N SER A 779 -13.86 36.45 5.06
CA SER A 779 -13.38 37.55 5.89
C SER A 779 -13.34 38.87 5.12
N GLY A 780 -12.85 38.87 3.87
CA GLY A 780 -12.78 40.07 3.03
C GLY A 780 -14.16 40.66 2.70
N GLN A 781 -15.16 39.82 2.41
CA GLN A 781 -16.51 40.28 2.09
C GLN A 781 -17.20 40.92 3.30
N LEU A 782 -17.12 40.29 4.48
CA LEU A 782 -17.76 40.79 5.69
C LEU A 782 -17.00 41.98 6.29
N ARG A 783 -15.69 41.84 6.45
CA ARG A 783 -14.83 42.83 7.11
C ARG A 783 -14.62 44.07 6.24
N GLY A 784 -14.39 43.89 4.93
CA GLY A 784 -14.10 44.99 4.01
C GLY A 784 -15.24 46.00 3.89
N LYS A 785 -16.49 45.57 4.05
CA LYS A 785 -17.65 46.47 4.08
C LYS A 785 -17.66 47.40 5.29
N ILE A 786 -17.31 46.86 6.46
CA ILE A 786 -17.23 47.64 7.69
C ILE A 786 -16.01 48.57 7.68
N GLU A 787 -14.88 48.12 7.09
CA GLU A 787 -13.70 48.96 6.86
C GLU A 787 -13.97 50.15 5.92
N SER A 788 -14.85 49.99 4.94
CA SER A 788 -15.14 51.05 3.95
C SER A 788 -15.74 52.32 4.58
N GLU A 789 -16.35 52.19 5.76
CA GLU A 789 -16.91 53.31 6.55
C GLU A 789 -16.01 53.68 7.74
N GLN A 790 -14.79 53.13 7.76
CA GLN A 790 -13.77 53.39 8.77
C GLN A 790 -14.29 53.12 10.20
N LEU A 791 -15.13 52.10 10.42
CA LEU A 791 -15.61 51.74 11.77
C LEU A 791 -14.74 50.71 12.49
N ILE A 792 -13.87 50.01 11.76
CA ILE A 792 -12.92 49.04 12.30
C ILE A 792 -11.51 49.37 11.84
N THR A 793 -10.52 49.00 12.65
CA THR A 793 -9.10 49.26 12.39
C THR A 793 -8.30 47.95 12.34
N GLN A 794 -7.06 48.04 11.87
CA GLN A 794 -6.14 46.89 11.80
C GLN A 794 -5.50 46.64 13.17
N ILE A 795 -5.11 45.38 13.42
CA ILE A 795 -4.33 45.02 14.60
C ILE A 795 -2.86 45.34 14.32
N ASP A 796 -2.22 46.07 15.23
CA ASP A 796 -0.77 46.28 15.21
C ASP A 796 -0.04 44.96 15.44
N SER A 797 0.83 44.57 14.49
CA SER A 797 1.56 43.30 14.51
C SER A 797 2.51 43.15 15.71
N VAL A 798 2.95 44.26 16.32
CA VAL A 798 3.89 44.29 17.44
C VAL A 798 3.15 44.34 18.78
N GLU A 799 2.15 45.22 18.90
CA GLU A 799 1.42 45.41 20.17
C GLU A 799 0.21 44.49 20.36
N GLN A 800 -0.23 43.78 19.32
CA GLN A 800 -1.43 42.92 19.32
C GLN A 800 -2.70 43.68 19.77
N LYS A 801 -2.78 44.97 19.45
CA LYS A 801 -3.92 45.86 19.74
C LYS A 801 -4.43 46.52 18.47
N TYR A 802 -5.72 46.85 18.45
CA TYR A 802 -6.31 47.63 17.38
C TYR A 802 -5.72 49.03 17.33
N GLN A 803 -5.42 49.51 16.11
CA GLN A 803 -4.97 50.88 15.88
C GLN A 803 -6.06 51.88 16.23
N ASP A 804 -5.65 53.07 16.68
CA ASP A 804 -6.61 54.13 17.01
C ASP A 804 -7.32 54.63 15.74
N ASN A 805 -8.64 54.82 15.86
CA ASN A 805 -9.47 55.34 14.79
C ASN A 805 -9.39 56.87 14.71
N HIS A 806 -8.33 57.37 14.08
CA HIS A 806 -8.11 58.82 13.94
C HIS A 806 -9.16 59.51 13.05
N TYR A 807 -9.73 58.79 12.08
CA TYR A 807 -10.74 59.33 11.16
C TYR A 807 -11.97 59.89 11.88
N TRP A 808 -12.58 59.12 12.77
CA TRP A 808 -13.77 59.58 13.49
C TRP A 808 -13.47 60.60 14.58
N ILE A 809 -12.28 60.57 15.18
CA ILE A 809 -11.83 61.62 16.12
C ILE A 809 -11.77 62.98 15.40
N GLU A 810 -11.12 63.01 14.24
CA GLU A 810 -10.95 64.24 13.45
C GLU A 810 -12.28 64.73 12.88
N LYS A 811 -13.09 63.82 12.33
CA LYS A 811 -14.37 64.16 11.70
C LYS A 811 -15.41 64.71 12.69
N LEU A 812 -15.40 64.22 13.92
CA LEU A 812 -16.29 64.69 14.99
C LEU A 812 -15.72 65.90 15.76
N GLY A 813 -14.49 66.34 15.45
CA GLY A 813 -13.86 67.49 16.08
C GLY A 813 -13.59 67.30 17.58
N ILE A 814 -13.28 66.09 18.03
CA ILE A 814 -13.11 65.77 19.45
C ILE A 814 -11.74 66.24 19.94
N ILE A 815 -11.74 67.23 20.84
CA ILE A 815 -10.51 67.80 21.44
C ILE A 815 -10.26 67.23 22.85
N ASP A 816 -11.33 66.82 23.54
CA ASP A 816 -11.26 66.26 24.89
C ASP A 816 -10.72 64.82 24.87
N LYS A 817 -9.64 64.57 25.62
CA LYS A 817 -8.95 63.27 25.65
C LYS A 817 -9.79 62.16 26.28
N ASP A 818 -10.61 62.47 27.28
CA ASP A 818 -11.43 61.45 27.96
C ASP A 818 -12.58 61.02 27.03
N ILE A 819 -13.14 61.96 26.27
CA ILE A 819 -14.17 61.68 25.25
C ILE A 819 -13.57 60.89 24.07
N ALA A 820 -12.38 61.29 23.59
CA ALA A 820 -11.69 60.56 22.53
C ALA A 820 -11.38 59.11 22.95
N GLN A 821 -10.95 58.90 24.19
CA GLN A 821 -10.68 57.57 24.72
C GLN A 821 -11.94 56.70 24.79
N LEU A 822 -13.08 57.25 25.21
CA LEU A 822 -14.37 56.52 25.23
C LEU A 822 -14.81 56.08 23.83
N LEU A 823 -14.67 56.95 22.83
CA LEU A 823 -14.98 56.62 21.44
C LEU A 823 -14.04 55.53 20.90
N LEU A 824 -12.73 55.64 21.15
CA LEU A 824 -11.74 54.65 20.73
C LEU A 824 -12.01 53.29 21.37
N THR A 825 -12.35 53.25 22.66
CA THR A 825 -12.72 52.00 23.34
C THR A 825 -13.94 51.35 22.69
N GLY A 826 -15.00 52.12 22.39
CA GLY A 826 -16.19 51.57 21.71
C GLY A 826 -15.89 50.99 20.32
N LEU A 827 -15.06 51.68 19.52
CA LEU A 827 -14.67 51.22 18.18
C LEU A 827 -13.74 50.00 18.23
N ASN A 828 -12.83 49.93 19.20
CA ASN A 828 -11.93 48.78 19.40
C ASN A 828 -12.70 47.54 19.88
N ASP A 829 -13.62 47.70 20.83
CA ASP A 829 -14.52 46.63 21.30
C ASP A 829 -15.37 46.07 20.16
N PHE A 830 -15.87 46.96 19.30
CA PHE A 830 -16.62 46.58 18.11
C PHE A 830 -15.75 45.81 17.11
N SER A 831 -14.54 46.30 16.82
CA SER A 831 -13.57 45.61 15.96
C SER A 831 -13.26 44.19 16.46
N PHE A 832 -12.99 44.06 17.76
CA PHE A 832 -12.76 42.76 18.41
C PHE A 832 -13.96 41.81 18.30
N SER A 833 -15.16 42.32 18.54
CA SER A 833 -16.39 41.51 18.50
C SER A 833 -16.68 40.99 17.09
N ILE A 834 -16.50 41.84 16.08
CA ILE A 834 -16.67 41.47 14.66
C ILE A 834 -15.63 40.43 14.23
N ASP A 835 -14.34 40.66 14.51
CA ASP A 835 -13.28 39.71 14.12
C ASP A 835 -13.46 38.37 14.83
N THR A 836 -13.87 38.36 16.11
CA THR A 836 -14.19 37.14 16.86
C THR A 836 -15.31 36.35 16.20
N LEU A 837 -16.40 37.03 15.81
CA LEU A 837 -17.55 36.41 15.16
C LEU A 837 -17.18 35.80 13.80
N ILE A 838 -16.44 36.55 12.97
CA ILE A 838 -15.97 36.11 11.65
C ILE A 838 -15.02 34.91 11.81
N ASN A 839 -14.10 34.95 12.78
CA ASN A 839 -13.16 33.86 13.03
C ASN A 839 -13.86 32.59 13.53
N LYS A 840 -14.86 32.71 14.42
CA LYS A 840 -15.68 31.58 14.87
C LYS A 840 -16.42 30.93 13.68
N LEU A 841 -17.08 31.74 12.85
CA LEU A 841 -17.77 31.26 11.66
C LEU A 841 -16.82 30.51 10.71
N LYS A 842 -15.62 31.05 10.47
CA LYS A 842 -14.63 30.48 9.54
C LYS A 842 -13.91 29.24 10.09
N ASN A 843 -13.35 29.35 11.30
CA ASN A 843 -12.38 28.38 11.83
C ASN A 843 -13.03 27.26 12.63
N GLU A 844 -14.25 27.45 13.14
CA GLU A 844 -14.96 26.45 13.94
C GLU A 844 -16.19 25.89 13.22
N LEU A 845 -17.05 26.75 12.66
CA LEU A 845 -18.35 26.34 12.13
C LEU A 845 -18.31 25.88 10.67
N ILE A 846 -17.68 26.63 9.76
CA ILE A 846 -17.49 26.24 8.35
C ILE A 846 -16.28 25.29 8.25
N GLN A 847 -16.43 24.14 8.90
CA GLN A 847 -15.46 23.04 8.93
C GLN A 847 -16.20 21.72 8.67
N ILE A 848 -15.43 20.68 8.37
CA ILE A 848 -15.93 19.33 8.06
C ILE A 848 -15.72 18.40 9.25
N ASN A 849 -16.74 17.59 9.55
CA ASN A 849 -16.70 16.51 10.52
C ASN A 849 -16.96 15.16 9.84
N ILE A 850 -16.10 14.16 10.09
CA ILE A 850 -16.21 12.80 9.51
C ILE A 850 -16.30 11.69 10.57
N ASP A 851 -15.85 11.95 11.80
CA ASP A 851 -15.69 10.94 12.86
C ASP A 851 -15.81 11.46 14.30
N ASN A 852 -16.17 12.74 14.50
CA ASN A 852 -16.24 13.43 15.80
C ASN A 852 -14.89 13.56 16.56
N SER A 853 -13.75 13.32 15.92
CA SER A 853 -12.44 13.32 16.61
C SER A 853 -11.79 14.71 16.76
N LYS A 854 -12.04 15.64 15.83
CA LYS A 854 -11.29 16.92 15.72
C LYS A 854 -12.09 18.18 16.07
N ASN A 855 -13.29 18.35 15.52
CA ASN A 855 -14.11 19.54 15.73
C ASN A 855 -15.61 19.18 15.72
N ILE A 856 -16.22 19.19 16.91
CA ILE A 856 -17.63 18.82 17.12
C ILE A 856 -18.59 19.91 16.63
N ASN A 857 -18.13 21.16 16.52
CA ASN A 857 -18.97 22.31 16.14
C ASN A 857 -19.05 22.54 14.63
N ALA A 858 -18.38 21.70 13.84
CA ALA A 858 -18.38 21.77 12.38
C ALA A 858 -19.78 21.54 11.79
N LEU A 859 -20.23 22.44 10.92
CA LEU A 859 -21.56 22.40 10.31
C LEU A 859 -21.65 21.52 9.06
N PHE A 860 -20.53 21.08 8.48
CA PHE A 860 -20.51 20.04 7.45
C PHE A 860 -20.30 18.66 8.08
N ASP A 861 -21.39 17.96 8.38
CA ASP A 861 -21.36 16.62 8.99
C ASP A 861 -21.45 15.51 7.93
N TYR A 862 -20.43 14.64 7.88
CA TYR A 862 -20.32 13.45 7.04
C TYR A 862 -20.06 12.16 7.84
N VAL A 863 -20.43 12.11 9.12
CA VAL A 863 -20.30 10.90 9.96
C VAL A 863 -21.23 9.77 9.47
N ILE A 864 -20.68 8.75 8.83
CA ILE A 864 -21.48 7.59 8.37
C ILE A 864 -21.67 6.61 9.54
N THR A 865 -22.93 6.37 9.89
CA THR A 865 -23.33 5.43 10.95
C THR A 865 -23.59 4.02 10.40
N THR A 866 -23.74 3.02 11.28
CA THR A 866 -24.13 1.67 10.87
C THR A 866 -25.51 1.66 10.17
N GLU A 867 -26.45 2.47 10.64
CA GLU A 867 -27.78 2.60 10.04
C GLU A 867 -27.70 3.17 8.61
N ASP A 868 -26.78 4.12 8.36
CA ASP A 868 -26.52 4.67 7.03
C ASP A 868 -25.97 3.59 6.07
N LEU A 869 -25.04 2.75 6.55
CA LEU A 869 -24.49 1.64 5.78
C LEU A 869 -25.58 0.60 5.44
N GLU A 870 -26.43 0.26 6.40
CA GLU A 870 -27.55 -0.65 6.17
C GLU A 870 -28.51 -0.09 5.12
N PHE A 871 -28.88 1.19 5.24
CA PHE A 871 -29.72 1.88 4.26
C PHE A 871 -29.11 1.86 2.86
N LEU A 872 -27.84 2.24 2.72
CA LEU A 872 -27.14 2.19 1.44
C LEU A 872 -27.08 0.76 0.87
N HIS A 873 -26.84 -0.24 1.73
CA HIS A 873 -26.78 -1.63 1.29
C HIS A 873 -28.13 -2.13 0.76
N THR A 874 -29.27 -1.69 1.33
CA THR A 874 -30.60 -2.04 0.78
C THR A 874 -30.82 -1.54 -0.65
N LYS A 875 -30.06 -0.52 -1.10
CA LYS A 875 -30.11 0.00 -2.47
C LYS A 875 -29.22 -0.79 -3.45
N MET A 876 -28.44 -1.75 -2.97
CA MET A 876 -27.52 -2.57 -3.76
C MET A 876 -28.17 -3.89 -4.18
N HIS A 877 -27.99 -4.30 -5.43
CA HIS A 877 -28.55 -5.53 -6.00
C HIS A 877 -27.51 -6.32 -6.79
N LYS A 878 -27.76 -7.60 -7.06
CA LYS A 878 -26.75 -8.54 -7.60
C LYS A 878 -26.09 -8.06 -8.89
N ASP A 879 -26.87 -7.38 -9.72
CA ASP A 879 -26.44 -6.96 -11.05
C ASP A 879 -25.87 -5.53 -11.11
N ILE A 880 -25.86 -4.78 -10.01
CA ILE A 880 -25.45 -3.36 -9.97
C ILE A 880 -24.10 -3.12 -10.66
N GLU A 881 -23.98 -2.17 -11.58
CA GLU A 881 -22.69 -1.91 -12.22
C GLU A 881 -21.77 -1.06 -11.34
N TYR A 882 -20.46 -1.09 -11.59
CA TYR A 882 -19.47 -0.34 -10.81
C TYR A 882 -19.77 1.16 -10.75
N ASN A 883 -20.12 1.74 -11.90
CA ASN A 883 -20.47 3.17 -11.97
C ASN A 883 -21.76 3.45 -11.20
N GLU A 884 -22.78 2.60 -11.35
CA GLU A 884 -24.04 2.73 -10.61
C GLU A 884 -23.84 2.62 -9.09
N PHE A 885 -22.94 1.73 -8.64
CA PHE A 885 -22.57 1.58 -7.23
C PHE A 885 -22.00 2.87 -6.65
N ILE A 886 -21.03 3.49 -7.35
CA ILE A 886 -20.43 4.75 -6.91
C ILE A 886 -21.47 5.87 -6.95
N ASP A 887 -22.26 5.95 -8.02
CA ASP A 887 -23.25 7.00 -8.21
C ASP A 887 -24.25 7.03 -7.04
N LYS A 888 -24.74 5.87 -6.59
CA LYS A 888 -25.66 5.79 -5.44
C LYS A 888 -25.06 6.31 -4.13
N ILE A 889 -23.78 6.09 -3.91
CA ILE A 889 -23.08 6.56 -2.70
C ILE A 889 -22.84 8.07 -2.80
N ILE A 890 -22.43 8.55 -3.98
CA ILE A 890 -22.25 9.98 -4.25
C ILE A 890 -23.58 10.74 -4.12
N ASP A 891 -24.68 10.18 -4.61
CA ASP A 891 -26.02 10.77 -4.45
C ASP A 891 -26.40 10.91 -2.97
N TYR A 892 -26.12 9.90 -2.16
CA TYR A 892 -26.35 9.96 -0.71
C TYR A 892 -25.47 11.04 -0.02
N LEU A 893 -24.19 11.14 -0.40
CA LEU A 893 -23.31 12.18 0.15
C LEU A 893 -23.79 13.58 -0.22
N TRP A 894 -24.32 13.75 -1.42
CA TRP A 894 -24.93 14.97 -1.89
C TRP A 894 -26.24 15.33 -1.17
N GLU A 895 -27.13 14.36 -0.91
CA GLU A 895 -28.30 14.54 -0.05
C GLU A 895 -27.88 15.05 1.33
N ARG A 896 -26.79 14.49 1.87
CA ARG A 896 -26.22 14.92 3.14
C ARG A 896 -25.63 16.33 3.06
N THR A 897 -24.98 16.68 1.95
CA THR A 897 -24.54 18.06 1.68
C THR A 897 -25.72 19.03 1.72
N ASP A 898 -26.86 18.72 1.12
CA ASP A 898 -28.03 19.62 1.10
C ASP A 898 -28.60 19.89 2.50
N ILE A 899 -28.58 18.87 3.36
CA ILE A 899 -28.94 19.03 4.78
C ILE A 899 -27.96 20.00 5.45
N ASN A 900 -26.66 19.79 5.28
CA ASN A 900 -25.62 20.66 5.82
C ASN A 900 -25.76 22.11 5.34
N LEU A 901 -26.01 22.32 4.04
CA LEU A 901 -26.24 23.64 3.47
C LEU A 901 -27.49 24.33 4.03
N SER A 902 -28.55 23.56 4.28
CA SER A 902 -29.77 24.08 4.91
C SER A 902 -29.51 24.53 6.34
N VAL A 903 -28.74 23.75 7.11
CA VAL A 903 -28.31 24.10 8.47
C VAL A 903 -27.46 25.37 8.47
N ILE A 904 -26.46 25.46 7.58
CA ILE A 904 -25.60 26.64 7.47
C ILE A 904 -26.41 27.89 7.08
N ASN A 905 -27.32 27.78 6.12
CA ASN A 905 -28.20 28.88 5.74
C ASN A 905 -29.08 29.37 6.90
N ASN A 906 -29.66 28.43 7.65
CA ASN A 906 -30.47 28.75 8.80
C ASN A 906 -29.63 29.48 9.87
N TYR A 907 -28.43 28.98 10.16
CA TYR A 907 -27.49 29.61 11.09
C TYR A 907 -27.12 31.03 10.64
N LEU A 908 -26.76 31.22 9.37
CA LEU A 908 -26.37 32.54 8.85
C LEU A 908 -27.51 33.56 8.91
N LYS A 909 -28.73 33.15 8.52
CA LYS A 909 -29.89 34.07 8.43
C LYS A 909 -30.50 34.40 9.78
N ASN A 910 -30.44 33.48 10.73
CA ASN A 910 -31.11 33.63 12.02
C ASN A 910 -30.13 33.93 13.14
N GLU A 911 -29.07 33.15 13.33
CA GLU A 911 -28.17 33.29 14.47
C GLU A 911 -27.06 34.32 14.19
N PHE A 912 -26.27 34.11 13.14
CA PHE A 912 -25.15 35.00 12.81
C PHE A 912 -25.61 36.44 12.51
N LYS A 913 -26.76 36.59 11.85
CA LYS A 913 -27.37 37.91 11.58
C LYS A 913 -27.81 38.60 12.88
N LEU A 914 -28.34 37.87 13.85
CA LEU A 914 -28.69 38.42 15.17
C LEU A 914 -27.42 38.82 15.93
N ASP A 915 -26.41 37.97 15.96
CA ASP A 915 -25.15 38.26 16.65
C ASP A 915 -24.45 39.51 16.07
N MET A 916 -24.41 39.64 14.74
CA MET A 916 -23.91 40.83 14.06
C MET A 916 -24.71 42.09 14.43
N ASN A 917 -26.04 41.99 14.48
CA ASN A 917 -26.89 43.11 14.89
C ASN A 917 -26.62 43.54 16.33
N VAL A 918 -26.39 42.59 17.24
CA VAL A 918 -26.02 42.86 18.63
C VAL A 918 -24.71 43.65 18.72
N CYS A 919 -23.71 43.33 17.89
CA CYS A 919 -22.47 44.11 17.83
C CYS A 919 -22.73 45.58 17.44
N PHE A 920 -23.56 45.82 16.41
CA PHE A 920 -23.92 47.18 16.00
C PHE A 920 -24.76 47.92 17.05
N GLU A 921 -25.68 47.23 17.74
CA GLU A 921 -26.49 47.82 18.80
C GLU A 921 -25.66 48.20 20.02
N LYS A 922 -24.68 47.36 20.40
CA LYS A 922 -23.71 47.68 21.44
C LYS A 922 -22.90 48.92 21.07
N LEU A 923 -22.35 48.96 19.85
CA LEU A 923 -21.60 50.13 19.38
C LEU A 923 -22.45 51.40 19.41
N GLN A 924 -23.69 51.33 18.92
CA GLN A 924 -24.62 52.46 18.95
C GLN A 924 -24.93 52.92 20.39
N PHE A 925 -25.11 51.98 21.32
CA PHE A 925 -25.32 52.29 22.74
C PHE A 925 -24.10 52.98 23.36
N ASP A 926 -22.89 52.47 23.08
CA ASP A 926 -21.64 53.01 23.61
C ASP A 926 -21.41 54.46 23.13
N ILE A 927 -21.75 54.74 21.87
CA ILE A 927 -21.61 56.08 21.26
C ILE A 927 -22.75 57.02 21.68
N ASP A 928 -23.96 56.51 21.90
CA ASP A 928 -25.11 57.32 22.35
C ASP A 928 -24.84 58.04 23.68
N ASN A 929 -24.01 57.45 24.54
CA ASN A 929 -23.56 58.08 25.79
C ASN A 929 -22.69 59.34 25.59
N LEU A 930 -22.25 59.61 24.35
CA LEU A 930 -21.46 60.78 23.95
C LEU A 930 -22.32 61.90 23.34
N LYS A 931 -23.61 61.67 23.05
CA LYS A 931 -24.52 62.63 22.38
C LYS A 931 -24.61 63.98 23.07
N ASP A 932 -24.54 64.02 24.40
CA ASP A 932 -24.62 65.26 25.18
C ASP A 932 -23.31 66.06 25.16
N LYS A 933 -22.22 65.50 24.62
CA LYS A 933 -20.87 66.08 24.65
C LYS A 933 -20.28 66.35 23.27
N VAL A 934 -20.70 65.62 22.23
CA VAL A 934 -20.21 65.72 20.85
C VAL A 934 -21.37 65.49 19.88
N ASP A 935 -21.40 66.20 18.76
CA ASP A 935 -22.34 65.92 17.67
C ASP A 935 -21.92 64.63 16.94
N ILE A 936 -22.64 63.55 17.21
CA ILE A 936 -22.37 62.21 16.65
C ILE A 936 -23.28 61.85 15.46
N ALA A 937 -24.04 62.80 14.90
CA ALA A 937 -25.06 62.51 13.90
C ALA A 937 -24.50 61.73 12.70
N ASP A 938 -23.32 62.12 12.21
CA ASP A 938 -22.65 61.45 11.09
C ASP A 938 -22.22 60.02 11.40
N LEU A 939 -21.71 59.77 12.61
CA LEU A 939 -21.27 58.45 13.05
C LEU A 939 -22.48 57.52 13.27
N SER A 940 -23.53 58.01 13.91
CA SER A 940 -24.77 57.24 14.08
C SER A 940 -25.43 56.90 12.75
N ASN A 941 -25.44 57.83 11.78
CA ASN A 941 -25.92 57.56 10.42
C ASN A 941 -25.08 56.49 9.70
N ALA A 942 -23.75 56.52 9.86
CA ALA A 942 -22.87 55.49 9.30
C ALA A 942 -23.13 54.10 9.91
N ILE A 943 -23.34 54.03 11.22
CA ILE A 943 -23.67 52.78 11.93
C ILE A 943 -25.01 52.21 11.46
N VAL A 944 -26.06 53.03 11.36
CA VAL A 944 -27.39 52.59 10.91
C VAL A 944 -27.37 52.14 9.45
N ARG A 945 -26.65 52.87 8.58
CA ARG A 945 -26.44 52.49 7.18
C ARG A 945 -25.74 51.13 7.10
N LEU A 946 -24.60 50.97 7.77
CA LEU A 946 -23.85 49.72 7.76
C LEU A 946 -24.61 48.56 8.34
N LYS A 947 -25.34 48.75 9.44
CA LYS A 947 -26.19 47.71 10.00
C LYS A 947 -27.16 47.17 8.94
N THR A 948 -27.75 48.07 8.16
CA THR A 948 -28.69 47.70 7.09
C THR A 948 -27.96 47.01 5.92
N GLU A 949 -26.83 47.54 5.47
CA GLU A 949 -26.02 46.95 4.39
C GLU A 949 -25.47 45.56 4.75
N MET A 950 -25.01 45.38 5.98
CA MET A 950 -24.49 44.10 6.46
C MET A 950 -25.57 43.01 6.47
N GLN A 951 -26.84 43.37 6.69
CA GLN A 951 -27.91 42.39 6.56
C GLN A 951 -28.02 41.84 5.12
N TYR A 952 -27.89 42.71 4.11
CA TYR A 952 -27.88 42.29 2.70
C TYR A 952 -26.62 41.48 2.35
N GLU A 953 -25.46 41.82 2.91
CA GLU A 953 -24.21 41.09 2.67
C GLU A 953 -24.24 39.69 3.31
N ILE A 954 -24.81 39.55 4.50
CA ILE A 954 -25.04 38.24 5.11
C ILE A 954 -26.02 37.41 4.28
N ASP A 955 -27.09 38.03 3.75
CA ASP A 955 -28.02 37.35 2.85
C ASP A 955 -27.32 36.92 1.55
N LYS A 956 -26.41 37.74 1.02
CA LYS A 956 -25.59 37.40 -0.14
C LYS A 956 -24.63 36.24 0.13
N ILE A 957 -23.99 36.22 1.30
CA ILE A 957 -23.11 35.12 1.72
C ILE A 957 -23.90 33.84 1.96
N SER A 958 -25.14 33.93 2.47
CA SER A 958 -26.00 32.75 2.61
C SER A 958 -26.23 32.06 1.25
N ASN A 959 -26.34 32.82 0.17
CA ASN A 959 -26.47 32.26 -1.18
C ASN A 959 -25.23 31.49 -1.65
N TRP A 960 -24.04 31.72 -1.07
CA TRP A 960 -22.85 30.92 -1.36
C TRP A 960 -23.04 29.45 -0.97
N PHE A 961 -23.85 29.19 0.07
CA PHE A 961 -24.14 27.87 0.60
C PHE A 961 -25.43 27.30 0.00
N SER A 962 -25.55 27.32 -1.33
CA SER A 962 -26.69 26.75 -2.04
C SER A 962 -26.21 25.75 -3.07
N ARG A 963 -26.91 24.62 -3.21
CA ARG A 963 -26.63 23.66 -4.28
C ARG A 963 -27.41 24.09 -5.53
N ARG A 964 -26.72 24.28 -6.65
CA ARG A 964 -27.34 24.03 -7.95
C ARG A 964 -27.22 22.53 -8.20
N GLY A 965 -28.34 21.87 -8.48
CA GLY A 965 -28.41 20.40 -8.58
C GLY A 965 -27.32 19.84 -9.48
N SER A 966 -26.68 18.75 -9.04
CA SER A 966 -25.54 18.12 -9.72
C SER A 966 -25.90 17.34 -10.99
N SER A 967 -27.12 17.46 -11.50
CA SER A 967 -27.51 16.81 -12.77
C SER A 967 -27.08 17.60 -14.00
N GLU A 968 -26.58 18.82 -13.85
CA GLU A 968 -26.08 19.62 -14.96
C GLU A 968 -24.86 20.36 -14.43
N GLN A 969 -23.68 20.19 -15.04
CA GLN A 969 -22.71 21.30 -15.10
C GLN A 969 -23.54 22.57 -15.37
N GLY A 970 -23.28 23.69 -14.67
CA GLY A 970 -24.05 24.91 -14.96
C GLY A 970 -24.10 25.14 -16.47
N ASP A 971 -25.27 25.52 -17.00
CA ASP A 971 -25.37 25.90 -18.41
C ASP A 971 -24.17 26.79 -18.74
N TYR A 972 -23.36 26.41 -19.72
CA TYR A 972 -22.10 27.08 -20.01
C TYR A 972 -22.18 27.77 -21.35
N GLU A 973 -21.45 28.87 -21.49
CA GLU A 973 -21.33 29.56 -22.76
C GLU A 973 -20.44 28.74 -23.71
N ILE A 974 -20.85 28.55 -24.96
CA ILE A 974 -20.13 27.70 -25.93
C ILE A 974 -18.68 28.17 -26.20
N SER A 975 -18.37 29.44 -25.95
CA SER A 975 -17.01 29.97 -26.01
C SER A 975 -16.06 29.22 -25.05
N LEU A 976 -16.54 28.82 -23.87
CA LEU A 976 -15.74 28.18 -22.83
C LEU A 976 -15.10 26.84 -23.26
N PRO A 977 -15.84 25.81 -23.72
CA PRO A 977 -15.22 24.56 -24.15
C PRO A 977 -14.33 24.71 -25.40
N ILE A 978 -14.63 25.68 -26.27
CA ILE A 978 -13.79 26.00 -27.44
C ILE A 978 -12.43 26.53 -26.97
N GLU A 979 -12.43 27.48 -26.03
CA GLU A 979 -11.22 28.05 -25.44
C GLU A 979 -10.40 27.01 -24.68
N ILE A 980 -11.06 26.15 -23.89
CA ILE A 980 -10.39 25.05 -23.17
C ILE A 980 -9.72 24.08 -24.14
N GLY A 981 -10.46 23.60 -25.15
CA GLY A 981 -9.91 22.67 -26.14
C GLY A 981 -8.72 23.25 -26.91
N LEU A 982 -8.78 24.55 -27.24
CA LEU A 982 -7.69 25.28 -27.89
C LEU A 982 -6.46 25.38 -26.99
N GLU A 983 -6.65 25.75 -25.72
CA GLU A 983 -5.55 25.90 -24.76
C GLU A 983 -4.90 24.55 -24.45
N MET A 984 -5.68 23.47 -24.31
CA MET A 984 -5.17 22.10 -24.17
C MET A 984 -4.32 21.70 -25.37
N ALA A 985 -4.82 21.88 -26.60
CA ALA A 985 -4.08 21.53 -27.80
C ALA A 985 -2.81 22.38 -27.96
N ASN A 986 -2.86 23.67 -27.60
CA ASN A 986 -1.70 24.56 -27.63
C ASN A 986 -0.64 24.15 -26.60
N ASN A 987 -1.04 23.78 -25.37
CA ASN A 987 -0.13 23.35 -24.32
C ASN A 987 0.55 22.01 -24.64
N ILE A 988 -0.08 21.14 -25.43
CA ILE A 988 0.54 19.87 -25.84
C ILE A 988 1.48 20.07 -27.04
N TYR A 989 1.02 20.77 -28.09
CA TYR A 989 1.73 20.81 -29.37
C TYR A 989 2.64 22.01 -29.57
N LYS A 990 2.64 22.95 -28.62
CA LYS A 990 3.55 24.09 -28.50
C LYS A 990 4.03 24.56 -29.87
N ASN A 991 3.13 25.17 -30.63
CA ASN A 991 3.55 25.82 -31.87
C ASN A 991 4.61 26.84 -31.45
N ILE A 992 5.83 26.73 -31.98
CA ILE A 992 6.97 27.60 -31.62
C ILE A 992 6.59 29.08 -31.82
N ASN A 993 5.57 29.36 -32.63
CA ASN A 993 5.05 30.68 -32.94
C ASN A 993 3.62 30.95 -32.44
N GLY A 994 2.99 30.05 -31.67
CA GLY A 994 1.64 30.25 -31.12
C GLY A 994 0.49 30.19 -32.13
N TYR A 995 -0.67 30.72 -31.74
CA TYR A 995 -1.86 30.87 -32.57
C TYR A 995 -2.42 32.29 -32.46
N GLU A 996 -3.10 32.74 -33.51
CA GLU A 996 -3.81 34.02 -33.57
C GLU A 996 -5.25 33.77 -34.03
N ILE A 997 -6.22 34.20 -33.24
CA ILE A 997 -7.64 34.19 -33.65
C ILE A 997 -7.88 35.49 -34.43
N ILE A 998 -7.82 35.41 -35.75
CA ILE A 998 -7.96 36.56 -36.65
C ILE A 998 -9.43 36.99 -36.84
N GLU A 999 -10.37 36.10 -36.54
CA GLU A 999 -11.81 36.36 -36.62
C GLU A 999 -12.53 35.46 -35.60
N LYS A 1000 -13.32 36.06 -34.71
CA LYS A 1000 -14.13 35.36 -33.69
C LYS A 1000 -15.56 35.89 -33.72
N ASP A 1001 -16.46 35.12 -34.30
CA ASP A 1001 -17.91 35.41 -34.31
C ASP A 1001 -18.66 34.32 -33.54
N ILE A 1002 -18.64 34.43 -32.21
CA ILE A 1002 -19.27 33.49 -31.30
C ILE A 1002 -20.16 34.32 -30.36
N PRO A 1003 -21.49 34.30 -30.54
CA PRO A 1003 -22.42 34.96 -29.64
C PRO A 1003 -22.57 34.15 -28.35
N GLU A 1004 -23.14 34.79 -27.32
CA GLU A 1004 -23.46 34.14 -26.04
C GLU A 1004 -24.55 33.06 -26.25
N ILE A 1005 -24.13 31.82 -26.50
CA ILE A 1005 -25.00 30.64 -26.61
C ILE A 1005 -24.75 29.76 -25.40
N TYR A 1006 -25.81 29.53 -24.62
CA TYR A 1006 -25.77 28.68 -23.43
C TYR A 1006 -26.20 27.25 -23.75
N LEU A 1007 -25.37 26.30 -23.35
CA LEU A 1007 -25.57 24.87 -23.59
C LEU A 1007 -25.72 24.11 -22.28
N LYS A 1008 -26.50 23.03 -22.33
CA LYS A 1008 -26.74 22.16 -21.18
C LYS A 1008 -25.43 21.60 -20.65
N GLY A 1009 -25.24 21.67 -19.35
CA GLY A 1009 -24.07 21.14 -18.64
C GLY A 1009 -23.54 19.81 -19.15
N LYS A 1010 -24.41 18.80 -19.22
CA LYS A 1010 -24.09 17.42 -19.64
C LYS A 1010 -23.27 17.31 -20.93
N THR A 1011 -23.27 18.35 -21.76
CA THR A 1011 -22.59 18.39 -23.06
C THR A 1011 -21.16 18.94 -23.01
N PHE A 1012 -20.72 19.52 -21.87
CA PHE A 1012 -19.46 20.26 -21.74
C PHE A 1012 -18.24 19.41 -22.10
N ARG A 1013 -18.09 18.24 -21.46
CA ARG A 1013 -16.95 17.34 -21.70
C ARG A 1013 -16.86 16.94 -23.17
N GLY A 1014 -17.99 16.58 -23.76
CA GLY A 1014 -18.05 16.22 -25.18
C GLY A 1014 -17.60 17.37 -26.08
N LEU A 1015 -18.02 18.61 -25.81
CA LEU A 1015 -17.60 19.77 -26.59
C LEU A 1015 -16.15 20.20 -26.36
N VAL A 1016 -15.61 20.02 -25.15
CA VAL A 1016 -14.17 20.20 -24.89
C VAL A 1016 -13.36 19.20 -25.72
N ASP A 1017 -13.75 17.92 -25.70
CA ASP A 1017 -13.07 16.86 -26.47
C ASP A 1017 -13.15 17.13 -27.98
N ILE A 1018 -14.31 17.55 -28.50
CA ILE A 1018 -14.48 17.91 -29.91
C ILE A 1018 -13.57 19.09 -30.26
N SER A 1019 -13.57 20.14 -29.45
CA SER A 1019 -12.73 21.32 -29.65
C SER A 1019 -11.24 20.94 -29.65
N PHE A 1020 -10.81 20.15 -28.67
CA PHE A 1020 -9.45 19.62 -28.58
C PHE A 1020 -9.05 18.84 -29.84
N ILE A 1021 -9.89 17.92 -30.34
CA ILE A 1021 -9.58 17.14 -31.56
C ILE A 1021 -9.42 18.06 -32.77
N ILE A 1022 -10.24 19.11 -32.89
CA ILE A 1022 -10.15 20.07 -34.00
C ILE A 1022 -8.83 20.83 -33.94
N PHE A 1023 -8.48 21.40 -32.79
CA PHE A 1023 -7.25 22.17 -32.64
C PHE A 1023 -5.99 21.30 -32.67
N GLU A 1024 -6.06 20.07 -32.15
CA GLU A 1024 -5.01 19.06 -32.32
C GLU A 1024 -4.73 18.79 -33.79
N ASN A 1025 -5.77 18.62 -34.63
CA ASN A 1025 -5.59 18.41 -36.06
C ASN A 1025 -4.95 19.63 -36.74
N ILE A 1026 -5.32 20.85 -36.33
CA ILE A 1026 -4.72 22.09 -36.85
C ILE A 1026 -3.22 22.12 -36.55
N PHE A 1027 -2.84 21.87 -35.29
CA PHE A 1027 -1.43 21.91 -34.87
C PHE A 1027 -0.61 20.76 -35.45
N LYS A 1028 -1.19 19.56 -35.65
CA LYS A 1028 -0.48 18.41 -36.25
C LYS A 1028 -0.37 18.43 -37.76
N HIS A 1029 -1.37 18.96 -38.47
CA HIS A 1029 -1.55 18.70 -39.91
C HIS A 1029 -1.52 19.93 -40.80
N SER A 1030 -1.45 21.14 -40.26
CA SER A 1030 -1.38 22.38 -41.06
C SER A 1030 -0.10 22.51 -41.90
N GLY A 1031 1.01 21.90 -41.46
CA GLY A 1031 2.31 21.97 -42.14
C GLY A 1031 2.98 23.35 -42.09
N LEU A 1032 2.42 24.30 -41.34
CA LEU A 1032 2.95 25.64 -41.16
C LEU A 1032 3.93 25.66 -39.99
N ASN A 1033 5.06 26.32 -40.19
CA ASN A 1033 6.06 26.59 -39.14
C ASN A 1033 5.91 28.00 -38.55
N GLU A 1034 4.82 28.72 -38.84
CA GLU A 1034 4.54 30.10 -38.39
C GLU A 1034 3.30 30.14 -37.46
N VAL A 1035 2.92 31.34 -36.98
CA VAL A 1035 1.72 31.55 -36.14
C VAL A 1035 0.48 30.99 -36.87
N GLN A 1036 -0.29 30.12 -36.21
CA GLN A 1036 -1.51 29.57 -36.81
C GLN A 1036 -2.62 30.60 -36.78
N LYS A 1037 -3.08 31.06 -37.94
CA LYS A 1037 -4.24 31.93 -38.03
C LYS A 1037 -5.52 31.11 -38.09
N ILE A 1038 -6.39 31.34 -37.13
CA ILE A 1038 -7.63 30.60 -36.95
C ILE A 1038 -8.81 31.57 -37.04
N LYS A 1039 -9.81 31.21 -37.83
CA LYS A 1039 -11.13 31.86 -37.86
C LYS A 1039 -12.15 30.95 -37.21
N LEU A 1040 -12.89 31.49 -36.26
CA LEU A 1040 -13.93 30.77 -35.53
C LEU A 1040 -15.27 31.48 -35.72
N SER A 1041 -16.28 30.74 -36.15
CA SER A 1041 -17.66 31.18 -36.04
C SER A 1041 -18.54 30.09 -35.44
N CYS A 1042 -19.46 30.48 -34.58
CA CYS A 1042 -20.43 29.58 -34.00
C CYS A 1042 -21.78 30.29 -33.93
N TYR A 1043 -22.84 29.75 -34.52
CA TYR A 1043 -24.14 30.42 -34.51
C TYR A 1043 -25.29 29.42 -34.59
N LEU A 1044 -26.49 29.89 -34.23
CA LEU A 1044 -27.73 29.12 -34.35
C LEU A 1044 -28.44 29.47 -35.65
N GLU A 1045 -28.79 28.45 -36.43
CA GLU A 1045 -29.59 28.58 -37.65
C GLU A 1045 -30.70 27.53 -37.60
N GLU A 1046 -31.96 27.99 -37.55
CA GLU A 1046 -33.15 27.15 -37.34
C GLU A 1046 -33.07 26.31 -36.04
N GLU A 1047 -32.99 24.97 -36.16
CA GLU A 1047 -32.80 24.01 -35.05
C GLU A 1047 -31.40 23.38 -35.04
N ASN A 1048 -30.39 24.06 -35.61
CA ASN A 1048 -29.01 23.57 -35.65
C ASN A 1048 -28.02 24.57 -35.06
N LEU A 1049 -27.07 24.03 -34.29
CA LEU A 1049 -25.86 24.71 -33.88
C LEU A 1049 -24.79 24.48 -34.96
N ILE A 1050 -24.30 25.56 -35.54
CA ILE A 1050 -23.30 25.54 -36.60
C ILE A 1050 -21.99 26.05 -36.04
N PHE A 1051 -20.96 25.20 -36.02
CA PHE A 1051 -19.59 25.57 -35.69
C PHE A 1051 -18.72 25.50 -36.94
N VAL A 1052 -18.03 26.58 -37.27
CA VAL A 1052 -17.07 26.64 -38.38
C VAL A 1052 -15.71 27.04 -37.83
N CYS A 1053 -14.71 26.23 -38.14
CA CYS A 1053 -13.31 26.54 -37.87
C CYS A 1053 -12.54 26.50 -39.19
N ILE A 1054 -11.79 27.56 -39.47
CA ILE A 1054 -10.95 27.68 -40.66
C ILE A 1054 -9.53 28.00 -40.21
N ASN A 1055 -8.56 27.25 -40.71
CA ASN A 1055 -7.13 27.50 -40.47
C ASN A 1055 -6.35 27.57 -41.78
N GLU A 1056 -5.25 28.34 -41.78
CA GLU A 1056 -4.28 28.31 -42.87
C GLU A 1056 -3.54 26.95 -42.89
N VAL A 1057 -3.16 26.51 -44.09
CA VAL A 1057 -2.30 25.35 -44.30
C VAL A 1057 -1.14 25.71 -45.22
N ALA A 1058 -0.10 24.89 -45.24
CA ALA A 1058 1.10 25.22 -45.98
C ALA A 1058 0.87 25.32 -47.49
N ASN A 1059 1.50 26.33 -48.11
CA ASN A 1059 1.37 26.62 -49.54
C ASN A 1059 1.97 25.55 -50.48
N TYR A 1060 2.68 24.57 -49.93
CA TYR A 1060 3.25 23.43 -50.67
C TYR A 1060 2.34 22.19 -50.66
N PHE A 1061 1.18 22.24 -49.99
CA PHE A 1061 0.22 21.14 -50.02
C PHE A 1061 -0.49 21.05 -51.38
N ASP A 1062 -0.60 19.82 -51.89
CA ASP A 1062 -1.46 19.50 -53.04
C ASP A 1062 -2.92 19.42 -52.56
N ILE A 1063 -3.61 20.56 -52.72
CA ILE A 1063 -4.99 20.75 -52.27
C ILE A 1063 -5.95 19.77 -52.97
N ASP A 1064 -5.74 19.47 -54.26
CA ASP A 1064 -6.60 18.55 -55.01
C ASP A 1064 -6.44 17.11 -54.52
N ALA A 1065 -5.20 16.67 -54.29
CA ALA A 1065 -4.93 15.34 -53.73
C ALA A 1065 -5.51 15.19 -52.31
N LEU A 1066 -5.35 16.21 -51.46
CA LEU A 1066 -5.87 16.22 -50.09
C LEU A 1066 -7.41 16.25 -50.06
N ASN A 1067 -8.05 17.02 -50.95
CA ASN A 1067 -9.51 17.03 -51.09
C ASN A 1067 -10.06 15.66 -51.51
N LYS A 1068 -9.35 14.93 -52.36
CA LYS A 1068 -9.70 13.55 -52.73
C LYS A 1068 -9.71 12.61 -51.51
N ILE A 1069 -8.71 12.74 -50.62
CA ILE A 1069 -8.65 12.00 -49.34
C ILE A 1069 -9.80 12.42 -48.42
N MET A 1070 -10.13 13.71 -48.34
CA MET A 1070 -11.26 14.19 -47.54
C MET A 1070 -12.60 13.66 -48.06
N GLU A 1071 -12.75 13.48 -49.37
CA GLU A 1071 -13.94 12.90 -50.00
C GLU A 1071 -14.08 11.41 -49.66
N GLU A 1072 -13.00 10.64 -49.69
CA GLU A 1072 -12.99 9.25 -49.22
C GLU A 1072 -13.39 9.13 -47.74
N LYS A 1073 -12.91 10.04 -46.88
CA LYS A 1073 -13.30 10.08 -45.46
C LYS A 1073 -14.77 10.45 -45.27
N ARG A 1074 -15.31 11.38 -46.08
CA ARG A 1074 -16.73 11.74 -46.07
C ARG A 1074 -17.62 10.58 -46.50
N GLU A 1075 -17.24 9.82 -47.52
CA GLU A 1075 -17.98 8.62 -47.94
C GLU A 1075 -17.98 7.54 -46.85
N LYS A 1076 -16.85 7.34 -46.17
CA LYS A 1076 -16.76 6.39 -45.04
C LYS A 1076 -17.62 6.79 -43.83
N LEU A 1077 -17.78 8.09 -43.56
CA LEU A 1077 -18.67 8.59 -42.49
C LEU A 1077 -20.15 8.32 -42.76
N LYS A 1078 -20.55 8.01 -44.00
CA LYS A 1078 -21.94 7.65 -44.37
C LYS A 1078 -22.26 6.16 -44.20
N GLN A 1079 -21.27 5.32 -43.94
CA GLN A 1079 -21.44 3.86 -43.82
C GLN A 1079 -21.79 3.45 -42.39
N SER A 1080 -22.46 2.31 -42.20
CA SER A 1080 -22.94 1.84 -40.89
C SER A 1080 -21.84 1.37 -39.92
N ASP A 1081 -20.62 1.12 -40.41
CA ASP A 1081 -19.49 0.59 -39.62
C ASP A 1081 -18.51 1.66 -39.09
N VAL A 1082 -18.99 2.90 -38.87
CA VAL A 1082 -18.17 4.03 -38.37
C VAL A 1082 -17.49 3.72 -37.02
N LEU A 1083 -18.09 2.86 -36.20
CA LEU A 1083 -17.58 2.47 -34.88
C LEU A 1083 -16.30 1.63 -34.94
N GLU A 1084 -16.12 0.79 -35.96
CA GLU A 1084 -14.90 -0.04 -36.12
C GLU A 1084 -13.66 0.79 -36.48
N MET A 1085 -13.85 2.00 -37.02
CA MET A 1085 -12.75 2.90 -37.41
C MET A 1085 -12.23 3.76 -36.26
N VAL A 1086 -12.93 3.81 -35.12
CA VAL A 1086 -12.53 4.57 -33.93
C VAL A 1086 -11.32 3.94 -33.23
N SER A 1087 -11.14 2.62 -33.36
CA SER A 1087 -10.09 1.84 -32.72
C SER A 1087 -8.76 1.79 -33.47
N LYS A 1088 -8.66 2.38 -34.67
CA LYS A 1088 -7.40 2.47 -35.44
C LYS A 1088 -6.53 3.64 -34.96
N GLU A 1089 -5.25 3.37 -34.72
CA GLU A 1089 -4.23 4.39 -34.46
C GLU A 1089 -3.94 5.21 -35.73
N GLY A 1090 -4.02 6.53 -35.60
CA GLY A 1090 -3.78 7.48 -36.69
C GLY A 1090 -5.01 7.72 -37.61
N GLY A 1091 -5.27 8.99 -37.94
CA GLY A 1091 -6.29 9.38 -38.92
C GLY A 1091 -7.76 9.24 -38.48
N SER A 1092 -8.03 8.98 -37.19
CA SER A 1092 -9.37 8.70 -36.66
C SER A 1092 -10.14 9.91 -36.08
N GLY A 1093 -9.56 11.12 -36.10
CA GLY A 1093 -10.12 12.32 -35.46
C GLY A 1093 -11.57 12.66 -35.85
N PHE A 1094 -11.90 12.65 -37.15
CA PHE A 1094 -13.27 12.92 -37.61
C PHE A 1094 -14.29 11.88 -37.14
N TYR A 1095 -13.91 10.61 -37.07
CA TYR A 1095 -14.80 9.54 -36.58
C TYR A 1095 -15.04 9.66 -35.06
N LYS A 1096 -14.04 10.13 -34.30
CA LYS A 1096 -14.19 10.44 -32.86
C LYS A 1096 -15.17 11.58 -32.64
N ILE A 1097 -15.04 12.68 -33.39
CA ILE A 1097 -16.00 13.80 -33.34
C ILE A 1097 -17.42 13.30 -33.66
N TYR A 1098 -17.57 12.47 -34.70
CA TYR A 1098 -18.87 11.88 -35.05
C TYR A 1098 -19.43 11.02 -33.92
N LYS A 1099 -18.63 10.13 -33.31
CA LYS A 1099 -19.03 9.27 -32.20
C LYS A 1099 -19.47 10.09 -30.98
N ILE A 1100 -18.69 11.11 -30.61
CA ILE A 1100 -19.03 11.99 -29.47
C ILE A 1100 -20.38 12.66 -29.72
N ILE A 1101 -20.61 13.24 -30.90
CA ILE A 1101 -21.84 13.98 -31.16
C ILE A 1101 -23.06 13.04 -31.33
N SER A 1102 -22.91 11.94 -32.08
CA SER A 1102 -24.02 11.04 -32.40
C SER A 1102 -24.39 10.04 -31.31
N ILE A 1103 -23.40 9.56 -30.55
CA ILE A 1103 -23.58 8.51 -29.53
C ILE A 1103 -23.55 9.12 -28.14
N ASP A 1104 -22.48 9.85 -27.82
CA ASP A 1104 -22.25 10.33 -26.46
C ASP A 1104 -23.21 11.51 -26.15
N LEU A 1105 -23.40 12.45 -27.09
CA LEU A 1105 -24.33 13.58 -26.99
C LEU A 1105 -25.73 13.31 -27.59
N LYS A 1106 -25.92 12.16 -28.26
CA LYS A 1106 -27.19 11.75 -28.90
C LYS A 1106 -27.78 12.77 -29.88
N CYS A 1107 -26.94 13.56 -30.54
CA CYS A 1107 -27.34 14.59 -31.50
C CYS A 1107 -27.13 14.12 -32.93
N HIS A 1108 -28.02 14.51 -33.85
CA HIS A 1108 -27.75 14.33 -35.27
C HIS A 1108 -26.66 15.31 -35.72
N ILE A 1109 -25.65 14.84 -36.46
CA ILE A 1109 -24.56 15.64 -36.99
C ILE A 1109 -24.46 15.53 -38.51
N LYS A 1110 -24.29 16.68 -39.16
CA LYS A 1110 -23.75 16.75 -40.52
C LYS A 1110 -22.38 17.43 -40.44
N MET A 1111 -21.35 16.74 -40.90
CA MET A 1111 -19.97 17.22 -40.87
C MET A 1111 -19.48 17.47 -42.29
N GLU A 1112 -19.00 18.68 -42.55
CA GLU A 1112 -18.37 19.06 -43.81
C GLU A 1112 -16.92 19.47 -43.51
N PHE A 1113 -15.96 18.93 -44.24
CA PHE A 1113 -14.55 19.33 -44.13
C PHE A 1113 -13.89 19.27 -45.49
N THR A 1114 -13.12 20.32 -45.83
CA THR A 1114 -12.51 20.46 -47.15
C THR A 1114 -11.36 21.45 -47.10
N TYR A 1115 -10.40 21.29 -48.01
CA TYR A 1115 -9.42 22.33 -48.32
C TYR A 1115 -10.01 23.29 -49.35
N LEU A 1116 -9.89 24.60 -49.09
CA LEU A 1116 -10.29 25.70 -49.94
C LEU A 1116 -9.16 26.07 -50.91
N THR A 1117 -9.50 26.75 -52.01
CA THR A 1117 -8.55 27.11 -53.10
C THR A 1117 -7.41 28.02 -52.66
N ASP A 1118 -7.53 28.67 -51.51
CA ASP A 1118 -6.60 29.69 -51.02
C ASP A 1118 -5.71 29.16 -49.87
N PHE A 1119 -5.36 27.86 -49.87
CA PHE A 1119 -4.57 27.20 -48.81
C PHE A 1119 -5.16 27.33 -47.40
N HIS A 1120 -6.48 27.20 -47.31
CA HIS A 1120 -7.17 27.13 -46.03
C HIS A 1120 -7.86 25.77 -45.89
N PHE A 1121 -7.89 25.22 -44.69
CA PHE A 1121 -8.74 24.08 -44.37
C PHE A 1121 -9.95 24.57 -43.58
N SER A 1122 -11.13 24.09 -43.96
CA SER A 1122 -12.39 24.42 -43.29
C SER A 1122 -13.04 23.15 -42.76
N ILE A 1123 -13.46 23.18 -41.50
CA ILE A 1123 -14.37 22.21 -40.90
C ILE A 1123 -15.65 22.94 -40.46
N LYS A 1124 -16.79 22.42 -40.88
CA LYS A 1124 -18.14 22.88 -40.52
C LYS A 1124 -18.90 21.72 -39.87
N LEU A 1125 -19.26 21.89 -38.61
CA LEU A 1125 -20.13 20.98 -37.86
C LEU A 1125 -21.52 21.59 -37.81
N VAL A 1126 -22.52 20.85 -38.28
CA VAL A 1126 -23.94 21.21 -38.14
C VAL A 1126 -24.57 20.18 -37.21
N ILE A 1127 -24.88 20.59 -35.99
CA ILE A 1127 -25.34 19.71 -34.92
C ILE A 1127 -26.78 20.08 -34.57
N SER A 1128 -27.68 19.11 -34.53
CA SER A 1128 -29.06 19.35 -34.10
C SER A 1128 -29.07 19.89 -32.66
N SER A 1129 -29.70 21.05 -32.45
CA SER A 1129 -29.56 21.82 -31.22
C SER A 1129 -30.55 21.40 -30.12
N LYS A 1130 -31.53 20.54 -30.42
CA LYS A 1130 -32.59 20.09 -29.47
C LYS A 1130 -32.05 19.47 -28.18
N GLU A 1131 -30.98 18.69 -28.26
CA GLU A 1131 -30.36 18.02 -27.11
C GLU A 1131 -29.23 18.86 -26.46
N LEU A 1132 -28.78 19.91 -27.15
CA LEU A 1132 -27.66 20.77 -26.75
C LEU A 1132 -28.11 22.05 -26.03
N LEU A 1133 -29.13 22.71 -26.57
CA LEU A 1133 -29.64 23.98 -26.05
C LEU A 1133 -30.52 23.77 -24.82
N LYS A 1134 -30.55 24.81 -24.01
CA LYS A 1134 -31.47 25.00 -22.89
C LYS A 1134 -32.93 24.89 -23.34
#